data_AF-H8KLF7-F1
#
_entry.id   AF-H8KLF7-F1
#
_cell.length_a   1.000
_cell.length_b   1.000
_cell.length_c   1.000
_cell.angle_alpha   90.00
_cell.angle_beta   90.00
_cell.angle_gamma   90.00
#
_symmetry.space_group_name_H-M   'P 1'
#
loop_
_entity.id
_entity.type
_entity.pdbx_description
1 polymer ?
#
loop_
_entity_poly.entity_id
_entity_poly.type
_entity_poly.pdbx_seq_one_letter_code
_entity_poly.pdbx_strand_id
1 'polypeptide(L)'
;MTNTGQTQQLIYTLVRHPQFGFLVEPYLIQLDEEGNRSYTYRGITSKNLTDFFSTADTNDKELVVLSEQMNPQEIVKKFKDKDVKNLQQFITKYYETGKTNKTLDPVRIHIRQHLDRLRLKFLELALNKIICFFTKEGPPLWSQLAFAKNKAMVGYSFKRNEAELSYSLKVSADKQELDLSLPQTFLFSTEPTVLIHQNLVYYFEGAVDGKKLQPFLTKSSIVVPAEKEKEYFEQFVLKVLASGDIEADGFDVNYATDKPMPVLQLQEEATAQQDLFAVVKAESESKMVFELHFLYDKFQFRAGLGGNTVKLDYNTTRPVFYKVNRNSSFEQKVVEWLAERGLMLGAQKLAWTKDKAFGWIDRFHAEFAEHGIELKQPHGTKAGIKKYFLGESTIELSVNEERDWFEVKARVRFGEYEIAFRKIYDLITSGKTEFSLPTGEIAVIPEKWIEHYSGLMNFMQETDNQEMILQKHHYALVKELEQGQLVNVELTDRLEKLRDVAKIEDYTMPHGFAGELRSYQKAGYNWMRFLNEYGLGGCLADDMGLGKTVQTLSLLQSVKENADQHVSLLVLPKSLIYNWHLEAYKFTPGLKILLHAGTERSKQNKHFAAYDLVITSYPILSRDIDLFKSFYFNYIVLDEAQAIKNPSSAITKAVMELQCKHRLALSGTPVENSIMDLWSQMNFINPGLLGTQTYFKQEFLQPIEKKGDEQKAKRLQAMISPFILRRMKSQVANELPDKVINVHYVEMSDEQQNAYEKIKADCRKMIFESMDEFGVDKSRFMLLKGLMKLRQMANHPILADSGYEGDSGKFEEVKEMLSTVTGEGNKVLVFSSFTQHLQLMKQYLEEQKIAYSYLDGQTQDRQYQVDRFQNDDTVKVFLISLKAGGTGLNLTKAGYVFLIDPWWNPAAEAQAIDRAHRIGQKNQVMVYKFITKNTVEEKILDLQQSKSHLAESLIVAEDNFIKQLDKTAVHQLLS
;
A
#
# COMPACT_ATOMS: atom_id res chain seq x y z
N MET A 1 -72.10 -23.15 -57.60
CA MET A 1 -73.10 -24.24 -57.69
C MET A 1 -72.89 -25.19 -56.52
N THR A 2 -73.81 -25.07 -55.56
CA THR A 2 -74.35 -26.06 -54.60
C THR A 2 -73.69 -27.42 -54.39
N ASN A 3 -73.44 -27.69 -53.09
CA ASN A 3 -73.58 -28.94 -52.34
C ASN A 3 -72.87 -30.21 -52.81
N THR A 4 -71.94 -30.68 -51.98
CA THR A 4 -72.20 -31.81 -51.07
C THR A 4 -71.39 -31.58 -49.79
N GLY A 5 -71.97 -31.87 -48.63
CA GLY A 5 -71.33 -31.76 -47.31
C GLY A 5 -70.26 -32.81 -47.09
N GLN A 6 -69.20 -32.80 -47.91
CA GLN A 6 -68.03 -33.66 -47.73
C GLN A 6 -66.99 -32.93 -46.89
N THR A 7 -66.75 -33.43 -45.70
CA THR A 7 -65.70 -32.95 -44.80
C THR A 7 -64.35 -33.10 -45.50
N GLN A 8 -63.57 -32.03 -45.56
CA GLN A 8 -62.23 -32.05 -46.15
C GLN A 8 -61.17 -32.14 -45.06
N GLN A 9 -60.09 -32.86 -45.32
CA GLN A 9 -58.99 -33.05 -44.38
C GLN A 9 -57.65 -32.75 -45.06
N LEU A 10 -56.88 -31.85 -44.46
CA LEU A 10 -55.52 -31.56 -44.89
C LEU A 10 -54.57 -32.60 -44.32
N ILE A 11 -53.76 -33.20 -45.18
CA ILE A 11 -52.73 -34.17 -44.79
C ILE A 11 -51.39 -33.84 -45.44
N TYR A 12 -50.32 -34.33 -44.83
CA TYR A 12 -48.95 -34.12 -45.31
C TYR A 12 -48.35 -35.45 -45.72
N THR A 13 -47.91 -35.57 -46.96
CA THR A 13 -47.34 -36.82 -47.47
C THR A 13 -45.83 -36.73 -47.58
N LEU A 14 -45.13 -37.79 -47.18
CA LEU A 14 -43.70 -37.94 -47.37
C LEU A 14 -43.42 -38.64 -48.69
N VAL A 15 -42.76 -37.93 -49.60
CA VAL A 15 -42.36 -38.42 -50.92
C VAL A 15 -40.84 -38.58 -50.96
N ARG A 16 -40.36 -39.76 -51.36
CA ARG A 16 -38.93 -40.05 -51.41
C ARG A 16 -38.32 -39.60 -52.74
N HIS A 17 -37.48 -38.57 -52.69
CA HIS A 17 -36.68 -38.14 -53.83
C HIS A 17 -35.31 -38.86 -53.86
N PRO A 18 -34.85 -39.40 -55.01
CA PRO A 18 -33.63 -40.19 -55.09
C PRO A 18 -32.37 -39.49 -54.57
N GLN A 19 -32.27 -38.17 -54.73
CA GLN A 19 -31.08 -37.39 -54.34
C GLN A 19 -31.28 -36.49 -53.12
N PHE A 20 -32.51 -36.06 -52.88
CA PHE A 20 -32.79 -35.10 -51.81
C PHE A 20 -33.32 -35.78 -50.55
N GLY A 21 -33.69 -37.06 -50.59
CA GLY A 21 -34.30 -37.76 -49.46
C GLY A 21 -35.81 -37.50 -49.38
N PHE A 22 -36.39 -37.53 -48.19
CA PHE A 22 -37.83 -37.28 -48.02
C PHE A 22 -38.17 -35.80 -48.19
N LEU A 23 -39.16 -35.54 -49.03
CA LEU A 23 -39.78 -34.25 -49.26
C LEU A 23 -41.23 -34.32 -48.78
N VAL A 24 -41.82 -33.17 -48.49
CA VAL A 24 -43.20 -33.08 -47.99
C VAL A 24 -44.08 -32.50 -49.08
N GLU A 25 -45.23 -33.11 -49.32
CA GLU A 25 -46.27 -32.59 -50.20
C GLU A 25 -47.63 -32.56 -49.48
N PRO A 26 -48.28 -31.38 -49.35
CA PRO A 26 -49.57 -31.25 -48.70
C PRO A 26 -50.72 -31.52 -49.68
N TYR A 27 -51.68 -32.34 -49.24
CA TYR A 27 -52.85 -32.71 -50.00
C TYR A 27 -54.13 -32.48 -49.20
N LEU A 28 -55.15 -31.95 -49.85
CA LEU A 28 -56.49 -31.85 -49.32
C LEU A 28 -57.32 -33.03 -49.83
N ILE A 29 -57.78 -33.90 -48.94
CA ILE A 29 -58.59 -35.07 -49.26
C ILE A 29 -60.05 -34.80 -48.91
N GLN A 30 -60.97 -35.25 -49.77
CA GLN A 30 -62.40 -35.32 -49.44
C GLN A 30 -62.69 -36.60 -48.64
N LEU A 31 -63.44 -36.49 -47.55
CA LEU A 31 -63.96 -37.64 -46.83
C LEU A 31 -65.29 -38.10 -47.44
N ASP A 32 -65.51 -39.41 -47.49
CA ASP A 32 -66.81 -39.98 -47.85
C ASP A 32 -67.85 -39.83 -46.71
N GLU A 33 -69.08 -40.27 -46.94
CA GLU A 33 -70.18 -40.15 -45.97
C GLU A 33 -69.94 -40.94 -44.67
N GLU A 34 -68.98 -41.88 -44.66
CA GLU A 34 -68.55 -42.66 -43.49
C GLU A 34 -67.33 -42.07 -42.78
N GLY A 35 -66.78 -40.95 -43.28
CA GLY A 35 -65.59 -40.29 -42.73
C GLY A 35 -64.26 -40.92 -43.16
N ASN A 36 -64.27 -41.85 -44.11
CA ASN A 36 -63.06 -42.45 -44.66
C ASN A 36 -62.46 -41.57 -45.77
N ARG A 37 -61.15 -41.71 -45.98
CA ARG A 37 -60.40 -40.92 -46.97
C ARG A 37 -60.75 -41.37 -48.39
N SER A 38 -61.40 -40.51 -49.17
CA SER A 38 -61.72 -40.82 -50.57
C SER A 38 -60.49 -40.77 -51.47
N TYR A 39 -60.59 -41.34 -52.67
CA TYR A 39 -59.56 -41.26 -53.71
C TYR A 39 -59.42 -39.85 -54.34
N THR A 40 -60.32 -38.91 -54.01
CA THR A 40 -60.29 -37.56 -54.55
C THR A 40 -59.43 -36.66 -53.65
N TYR A 41 -58.26 -36.27 -54.15
CA TYR A 41 -57.33 -35.39 -53.45
C TYR A 41 -56.83 -34.26 -54.36
N ARG A 42 -56.48 -33.12 -53.76
CA ARG A 42 -55.96 -31.93 -54.45
C ARG A 42 -54.68 -31.44 -53.78
N GLY A 43 -53.65 -31.12 -54.58
CA GLY A 43 -52.42 -30.52 -54.08
C GLY A 43 -52.64 -29.08 -53.60
N ILE A 44 -52.04 -28.75 -52.45
CA ILE A 44 -52.17 -27.44 -51.82
C ILE A 44 -50.84 -26.67 -51.88
N THR A 45 -50.94 -25.36 -52.01
CA THR A 45 -49.84 -24.39 -52.04
C THR A 45 -50.20 -23.21 -51.15
N SER A 46 -49.23 -22.42 -50.72
CA SER A 46 -49.43 -21.25 -49.86
C SER A 46 -50.40 -20.23 -50.49
N LYS A 47 -50.44 -20.16 -51.83
CA LYS A 47 -51.32 -19.27 -52.59
C LYS A 47 -52.78 -19.70 -52.64
N ASN A 48 -53.06 -21.00 -52.56
CA ASN A 48 -54.41 -21.55 -52.74
C ASN A 48 -54.99 -22.19 -51.46
N LEU A 49 -54.21 -22.26 -50.37
CA LEU A 49 -54.60 -22.86 -49.10
C LEU A 49 -55.85 -22.18 -48.51
N THR A 50 -55.88 -20.84 -48.44
CA THR A 50 -57.02 -20.11 -47.86
C THR A 50 -58.28 -20.19 -48.70
N ASP A 51 -58.14 -20.37 -50.02
CA ASP A 51 -59.27 -20.44 -50.94
C ASP A 51 -59.95 -21.83 -50.91
N PHE A 52 -59.17 -22.88 -50.66
CA PHE A 52 -59.66 -24.27 -50.65
C PHE A 52 -59.84 -24.87 -49.25
N PHE A 53 -59.20 -24.33 -48.21
CA PHE A 53 -59.29 -24.83 -46.84
C PHE A 53 -59.22 -23.67 -45.82
N SER A 54 -60.36 -23.01 -45.59
CA SER A 54 -60.46 -21.81 -44.75
C SER A 54 -60.24 -22.05 -43.26
N THR A 55 -60.27 -23.31 -42.81
CA THR A 55 -60.05 -23.74 -41.42
C THR A 55 -58.60 -24.04 -41.09
N ALA A 56 -57.65 -23.81 -42.02
CA ALA A 56 -56.22 -24.00 -41.78
C ALA A 56 -55.72 -23.16 -40.60
N ASP A 57 -55.09 -23.82 -39.62
CA ASP A 57 -54.48 -23.11 -38.49
C ASP A 57 -53.13 -22.47 -38.87
N THR A 58 -52.54 -21.75 -37.93
CA THR A 58 -51.24 -21.08 -38.14
C THR A 58 -50.13 -22.07 -38.48
N ASN A 59 -50.15 -23.25 -37.88
CA ASN A 59 -49.16 -24.30 -38.15
C ASN A 59 -49.36 -24.86 -39.56
N ASP A 60 -50.60 -25.05 -40.02
CA ASP A 60 -50.90 -25.55 -41.36
C ASP A 60 -50.37 -24.61 -42.45
N LYS A 61 -50.53 -23.29 -42.25
CA LYS A 61 -49.98 -22.26 -43.15
C LYS A 61 -48.47 -22.34 -43.22
N GLU A 62 -47.80 -22.47 -42.07
CA GLU A 62 -46.35 -22.57 -42.00
C GLU A 62 -45.82 -23.90 -42.58
N LEU A 63 -46.51 -25.01 -42.33
CA LEU A 63 -46.17 -26.34 -42.86
C LEU A 63 -46.28 -26.38 -44.40
N VAL A 64 -47.30 -25.74 -44.98
CA VAL A 64 -47.42 -25.62 -46.44
C VAL A 64 -46.27 -24.79 -47.01
N VAL A 65 -45.89 -23.68 -46.39
CA VAL A 65 -44.73 -22.89 -46.81
C VAL A 65 -43.43 -23.68 -46.70
N LEU A 66 -43.24 -24.46 -45.62
CA LEU A 66 -42.07 -25.33 -45.46
C LEU A 66 -42.01 -26.41 -46.55
N SER A 67 -43.16 -26.98 -46.92
CA SER A 67 -43.24 -27.97 -48.01
C SER A 67 -42.82 -27.37 -49.36
N GLU A 68 -43.17 -26.12 -49.65
CA GLU A 68 -42.75 -25.41 -50.87
C GLU A 68 -41.25 -25.15 -50.89
N GLN A 69 -40.66 -24.80 -49.74
CA GLN A 69 -39.20 -24.63 -49.63
C GLN A 69 -38.42 -25.93 -49.83
N MET A 70 -39.04 -27.08 -49.54
CA MET A 70 -38.48 -28.41 -49.81
C MET A 70 -38.67 -28.85 -51.27
N ASN A 71 -39.43 -28.13 -52.08
CA ASN A 71 -39.67 -28.51 -53.48
C ASN A 71 -38.33 -28.53 -54.26
N PRO A 72 -38.05 -29.57 -55.07
CA PRO A 72 -36.83 -29.66 -55.85
C PRO A 72 -36.51 -28.41 -56.68
N GLN A 73 -37.52 -27.72 -57.21
CA GLN A 73 -37.31 -26.51 -58.00
C GLN A 73 -36.81 -25.33 -57.16
N GLU A 74 -37.31 -25.16 -55.94
CA GLU A 74 -36.88 -24.10 -55.02
C GLU A 74 -35.48 -24.38 -54.44
N ILE A 75 -35.16 -25.65 -54.19
CA ILE A 75 -33.79 -26.07 -53.83
C ILE A 75 -32.80 -25.66 -54.93
N VAL A 76 -33.11 -25.97 -56.19
CA VAL A 76 -32.26 -25.60 -57.33
C VAL A 76 -32.13 -24.08 -57.41
N LYS A 77 -33.23 -23.33 -57.29
CA LYS A 77 -33.19 -21.86 -57.34
C LYS A 77 -32.29 -21.27 -56.26
N LYS A 78 -32.24 -21.87 -55.07
CA LYS A 78 -31.46 -21.42 -53.93
C LYS A 78 -29.97 -21.78 -54.00
N PHE A 79 -29.63 -22.94 -54.57
CA PHE A 79 -28.27 -23.48 -54.55
C PHE A 79 -27.61 -23.61 -55.94
N LYS A 80 -28.28 -23.20 -57.02
CA LYS A 80 -27.70 -23.23 -58.37
C LYS A 80 -26.56 -22.22 -58.53
N ASP A 81 -25.57 -22.62 -59.32
CA ASP A 81 -24.60 -21.69 -59.89
C ASP A 81 -25.15 -21.07 -61.17
N LYS A 82 -24.49 -20.01 -61.67
CA LYS A 82 -24.88 -19.29 -62.89
C LYS A 82 -25.05 -20.19 -64.13
N ASP A 83 -24.31 -21.31 -64.19
CA ASP A 83 -24.27 -22.20 -65.36
C ASP A 83 -25.37 -23.28 -65.36
N VAL A 84 -26.19 -23.38 -64.30
CA VAL A 84 -27.25 -24.39 -64.18
C VAL A 84 -28.62 -23.76 -64.36
N LYS A 85 -29.35 -24.17 -65.41
CA LYS A 85 -30.65 -23.55 -65.77
C LYS A 85 -31.87 -24.32 -65.29
N ASN A 86 -31.77 -25.64 -65.11
CA ASN A 86 -32.90 -26.49 -64.71
C ASN A 86 -32.49 -27.58 -63.69
N LEU A 87 -33.50 -28.26 -63.12
CA LEU A 87 -33.32 -29.31 -62.11
C LEU A 87 -32.48 -30.49 -62.62
N GLN A 88 -32.64 -30.87 -63.89
CA GLN A 88 -31.92 -32.01 -64.46
C GLN A 88 -30.41 -31.72 -64.57
N GLN A 89 -30.03 -30.53 -65.05
CA GLN A 89 -28.64 -30.07 -65.07
C GLN A 89 -28.03 -29.98 -63.66
N PHE A 90 -28.83 -29.59 -62.66
CA PHE A 90 -28.40 -29.53 -61.27
C PHE A 90 -28.09 -30.92 -60.70
N ILE A 91 -28.98 -31.88 -60.93
CA ILE A 91 -28.80 -33.27 -60.48
C ILE A 91 -27.57 -33.88 -61.15
N THR A 92 -27.41 -33.71 -62.46
CA THR A 92 -26.27 -34.28 -63.19
C THR A 92 -24.95 -33.71 -62.68
N LYS A 93 -24.81 -32.39 -62.53
CA LYS A 93 -23.57 -31.73 -62.06
C LYS A 93 -23.18 -32.17 -60.64
N TYR A 94 -24.12 -32.16 -59.69
CA TYR A 94 -23.79 -32.34 -58.27
C TYR A 94 -23.91 -33.78 -57.77
N TYR A 95 -24.79 -34.60 -58.34
CA TYR A 95 -25.12 -35.92 -57.79
C TYR A 95 -24.73 -37.09 -58.71
N GLU A 96 -24.69 -36.90 -60.03
CA GLU A 96 -24.32 -37.95 -60.97
C GLU A 96 -22.84 -37.89 -61.34
N THR A 97 -22.39 -36.82 -62.02
CA THR A 97 -21.00 -36.68 -62.49
C THR A 97 -20.06 -36.08 -61.43
N GLY A 98 -20.57 -35.21 -60.56
CA GLY A 98 -19.79 -34.58 -59.48
C GLY A 98 -19.61 -35.45 -58.22
N LYS A 99 -20.09 -36.70 -58.22
CA LYS A 99 -20.19 -37.49 -56.98
C LYS A 99 -18.84 -37.75 -56.31
N THR A 100 -17.78 -37.89 -57.12
CA THR A 100 -16.39 -38.16 -56.72
C THR A 100 -15.52 -36.91 -56.58
N ASN A 101 -16.05 -35.72 -56.90
CA ASN A 101 -15.30 -34.48 -56.85
C ASN A 101 -15.40 -33.81 -55.46
N LYS A 102 -14.33 -33.91 -54.66
CA LYS A 102 -14.27 -33.36 -53.29
C LYS A 102 -14.50 -31.84 -53.22
N THR A 103 -14.28 -31.09 -54.30
CA THR A 103 -14.52 -29.63 -54.31
C THR A 103 -16.01 -29.27 -54.32
N LEU A 104 -16.88 -30.20 -54.72
CA LEU A 104 -18.34 -30.03 -54.73
C LEU A 104 -19.01 -30.55 -53.44
N ASP A 105 -18.23 -31.13 -52.51
CA ASP A 105 -18.70 -31.62 -51.21
C ASP A 105 -19.35 -30.52 -50.35
N PRO A 106 -18.77 -29.30 -50.22
CA PRO A 106 -19.37 -28.25 -49.41
C PRO A 106 -20.80 -27.92 -49.84
N VAL A 107 -21.06 -27.80 -51.14
CA VAL A 107 -22.41 -27.49 -51.67
C VAL A 107 -23.41 -28.59 -51.30
N ARG A 108 -23.03 -29.86 -51.46
CA ARG A 108 -23.87 -31.00 -51.07
C ARG A 108 -24.13 -31.06 -49.56
N ILE A 109 -23.10 -30.76 -48.75
CA ILE A 109 -23.22 -30.65 -47.30
C ILE A 109 -24.22 -29.56 -46.92
N HIS A 110 -24.13 -28.38 -47.53
CA HIS A 110 -25.03 -27.25 -47.25
C HIS A 110 -26.48 -27.54 -47.67
N ILE A 111 -26.71 -28.19 -48.83
CA ILE A 111 -28.05 -28.59 -49.27
C ILE A 111 -28.66 -29.56 -48.26
N ARG A 112 -27.90 -30.58 -47.83
CA ARG A 112 -28.35 -31.55 -46.84
C ARG A 112 -28.67 -30.90 -45.49
N GLN A 113 -27.77 -30.06 -44.97
CA GLN A 113 -28.00 -29.34 -43.71
C GLN A 113 -29.21 -28.41 -43.79
N HIS A 114 -29.44 -27.80 -44.96
CA HIS A 114 -30.62 -26.98 -45.18
C HIS A 114 -31.91 -27.83 -45.15
N LEU A 115 -31.92 -28.97 -45.84
CA LEU A 115 -33.07 -29.88 -45.85
C LEU A 115 -33.33 -30.50 -44.48
N ASP A 116 -32.30 -30.93 -43.76
CA ASP A 116 -32.42 -31.48 -42.40
C ASP A 116 -33.01 -30.43 -41.46
N ARG A 117 -32.57 -29.15 -41.53
CA ARG A 117 -33.19 -28.05 -40.76
C ARG A 117 -34.67 -27.87 -41.09
N LEU A 118 -35.05 -27.89 -42.37
CA LEU A 118 -36.45 -27.76 -42.76
C LEU A 118 -37.29 -28.95 -42.28
N ARG A 119 -36.74 -30.16 -42.34
CA ARG A 119 -37.40 -31.40 -41.92
C ARG A 119 -37.67 -31.46 -40.42
N LEU A 120 -36.71 -31.04 -39.61
CA LEU A 120 -36.89 -30.95 -38.15
C LEU A 120 -37.99 -29.96 -37.82
N LYS A 121 -37.92 -28.76 -38.42
CA LYS A 121 -38.94 -27.74 -38.23
C LYS A 121 -40.33 -28.23 -38.67
N PHE A 122 -40.38 -29.01 -39.75
CA PHE A 122 -41.61 -29.68 -40.19
C PHE A 122 -42.13 -30.67 -39.12
N LEU A 123 -41.29 -31.57 -38.59
CA LEU A 123 -41.71 -32.52 -37.56
C LEU A 123 -42.14 -31.85 -36.25
N GLU A 124 -41.47 -30.78 -35.84
CA GLU A 124 -41.83 -29.98 -34.65
C GLU A 124 -43.25 -29.38 -34.78
N LEU A 125 -43.57 -28.83 -35.95
CA LEU A 125 -44.86 -28.21 -36.22
C LEU A 125 -45.97 -29.22 -36.54
N ALA A 126 -45.61 -30.40 -37.05
CA ALA A 126 -46.54 -31.43 -37.51
C ALA A 126 -46.88 -32.51 -36.47
N LEU A 127 -46.46 -32.36 -35.20
CA LEU A 127 -46.68 -33.35 -34.12
C LEU A 127 -48.14 -33.85 -34.00
N ASN A 128 -49.11 -32.95 -34.17
CA ASN A 128 -50.55 -33.25 -34.07
C ASN A 128 -51.25 -33.31 -35.45
N LYS A 129 -50.48 -33.38 -36.53
CA LYS A 129 -50.99 -33.40 -37.91
C LYS A 129 -50.89 -34.81 -38.49
N ILE A 130 -51.72 -35.08 -39.49
CA ILE A 130 -51.72 -36.36 -40.18
C ILE A 130 -50.60 -36.37 -41.21
N ILE A 131 -49.57 -37.16 -40.92
CA ILE A 131 -48.44 -37.39 -41.83
C ILE A 131 -48.54 -38.82 -42.35
N CYS A 132 -48.48 -39.00 -43.66
CA CYS A 132 -48.53 -40.33 -44.28
C CYS A 132 -47.39 -40.54 -45.28
N PHE A 133 -47.08 -41.79 -45.60
CA PHE A 133 -46.24 -42.09 -46.78
C PHE A 133 -47.07 -42.01 -48.06
N PHE A 134 -46.51 -41.39 -49.10
CA PHE A 134 -47.14 -41.42 -50.42
C PHE A 134 -46.96 -42.80 -51.07
N THR A 135 -48.06 -43.51 -51.33
CA THR A 135 -48.08 -44.75 -52.11
C THR A 135 -48.86 -44.57 -53.41
N LYS A 136 -48.50 -45.35 -54.44
CA LYS A 136 -49.18 -45.33 -55.76
C LYS A 136 -50.65 -45.77 -55.70
N GLU A 137 -51.06 -46.39 -54.59
CA GLU A 137 -52.39 -46.98 -54.40
C GLU A 137 -53.45 -45.97 -53.91
N GLY A 138 -53.02 -44.76 -53.52
CA GLY A 138 -53.91 -43.63 -53.18
C GLY A 138 -54.34 -43.50 -51.71
N PRO A 139 -55.08 -42.44 -51.35
CA PRO A 139 -55.33 -41.99 -49.97
C PRO A 139 -55.91 -43.00 -48.96
N PRO A 140 -56.86 -43.89 -49.30
CA PRO A 140 -57.41 -44.82 -48.32
C PRO A 140 -56.40 -45.87 -47.82
N LEU A 141 -55.29 -46.07 -48.55
CA LEU A 141 -54.23 -47.03 -48.19
C LEU A 141 -52.96 -46.35 -47.66
N TRP A 142 -52.96 -45.03 -47.47
CA TRP A 142 -51.82 -44.29 -46.94
C TRP A 142 -51.66 -44.50 -45.42
N SER A 143 -50.58 -45.19 -45.03
CA SER A 143 -50.23 -45.45 -43.64
C SER A 143 -49.78 -44.18 -42.92
N GLN A 144 -50.38 -43.90 -41.76
CA GLN A 144 -50.07 -42.73 -40.93
C GLN A 144 -48.85 -42.98 -40.04
N LEU A 145 -48.00 -41.97 -39.93
CA LEU A 145 -46.86 -41.97 -39.02
C LEU A 145 -47.28 -41.63 -37.58
N ALA A 146 -46.61 -42.28 -36.62
CA ALA A 146 -46.68 -41.98 -35.20
C ALA A 146 -45.29 -41.62 -34.66
N PHE A 147 -45.23 -40.93 -33.52
CA PHE A 147 -43.98 -40.56 -32.86
C PHE A 147 -43.70 -41.50 -31.67
N ALA A 148 -42.46 -41.98 -31.57
CA ALA A 148 -42.03 -42.79 -30.43
C ALA A 148 -42.02 -41.96 -29.14
N LYS A 149 -42.35 -42.59 -28.01
CA LYS A 149 -42.43 -41.92 -26.69
C LYS A 149 -41.05 -41.65 -26.09
N ASN A 150 -40.12 -42.60 -26.24
CA ASN A 150 -38.77 -42.51 -25.70
C ASN A 150 -37.74 -42.37 -26.82
N LYS A 151 -36.60 -41.78 -26.46
CA LYS A 151 -35.47 -41.62 -27.39
C LYS A 151 -34.76 -42.95 -27.61
N ALA A 152 -34.24 -43.14 -28.82
CA ALA A 152 -33.41 -44.28 -29.17
C ALA A 152 -31.95 -44.08 -28.72
N MET A 153 -31.32 -45.16 -28.27
CA MET A 153 -29.91 -45.23 -27.90
C MET A 153 -29.12 -46.04 -28.93
N VAL A 154 -27.87 -45.66 -29.18
CA VAL A 154 -26.95 -46.38 -30.06
C VAL A 154 -25.87 -47.05 -29.24
N GLY A 155 -25.77 -48.37 -29.33
CA GLY A 155 -24.66 -49.17 -28.82
C GLY A 155 -23.80 -49.72 -29.95
N TYR A 156 -22.50 -49.86 -29.68
CA TYR A 156 -21.55 -50.53 -30.58
C TYR A 156 -21.07 -51.84 -29.95
N SER A 157 -21.05 -52.90 -30.75
CA SER A 157 -20.47 -54.19 -30.38
C SER A 157 -19.32 -54.49 -31.33
N PHE A 158 -18.13 -54.76 -30.79
CA PHE A 158 -16.91 -55.06 -31.54
C PHE A 158 -16.46 -56.49 -31.27
N LYS A 159 -16.08 -57.21 -32.32
CA LYS A 159 -15.48 -58.54 -32.27
C LYS A 159 -14.23 -58.59 -33.12
N ARG A 160 -13.09 -58.92 -32.49
CA ARG A 160 -11.77 -58.99 -33.13
C ARG A 160 -11.23 -60.40 -33.16
N ASN A 161 -10.81 -60.86 -34.34
CA ASN A 161 -10.02 -62.06 -34.54
C ASN A 161 -8.67 -61.67 -35.21
N GLU A 162 -7.73 -62.61 -35.37
CA GLU A 162 -6.39 -62.31 -35.92
C GLU A 162 -6.40 -61.75 -37.36
N ALA A 163 -7.45 -62.01 -38.14
CA ALA A 163 -7.55 -61.57 -39.54
C ALA A 163 -8.39 -60.30 -39.75
N GLU A 164 -9.34 -60.02 -38.87
CA GLU A 164 -10.32 -58.95 -39.07
C GLU A 164 -10.94 -58.41 -37.77
N LEU A 165 -11.29 -57.13 -37.80
CA LEU A 165 -12.13 -56.47 -36.80
C LEU A 165 -13.53 -56.28 -37.39
N SER A 166 -14.53 -56.93 -36.79
CA SER A 166 -15.93 -56.75 -37.17
C SER A 166 -16.67 -55.95 -36.10
N TYR A 167 -17.58 -55.06 -36.53
CA TYR A 167 -18.45 -54.36 -35.59
C TYR A 167 -19.88 -54.23 -36.10
N SER A 168 -20.82 -54.29 -35.17
CA SER A 168 -22.26 -54.13 -35.40
C SER A 168 -22.81 -53.00 -34.55
N LEU A 169 -23.88 -52.39 -35.05
CA LEU A 169 -24.58 -51.29 -34.40
C LEU A 169 -25.91 -51.80 -33.85
N LYS A 170 -26.14 -51.63 -32.55
CA LYS A 170 -27.42 -51.95 -31.89
C LYS A 170 -28.16 -50.66 -31.62
N VAL A 171 -29.34 -50.48 -32.23
CA VAL A 171 -30.24 -49.37 -31.87
C VAL A 171 -31.34 -49.92 -31.00
N SER A 172 -31.53 -49.35 -29.81
CA SER A 172 -32.61 -49.75 -28.91
C SER A 172 -33.47 -48.56 -28.51
N ALA A 173 -34.78 -48.79 -28.43
CA ALA A 173 -35.76 -47.86 -27.90
C ALA A 173 -36.80 -48.67 -27.12
N ASP A 174 -37.30 -48.15 -26.00
CA ASP A 174 -38.31 -48.84 -25.17
C ASP A 174 -37.91 -50.27 -24.74
N LYS A 175 -36.61 -50.51 -24.52
CA LYS A 175 -36.01 -51.84 -24.20
C LYS A 175 -36.18 -52.90 -25.30
N GLN A 176 -36.53 -52.50 -26.52
CA GLN A 176 -36.57 -53.35 -27.71
C GLN A 176 -35.49 -52.92 -28.70
N GLU A 177 -34.86 -53.90 -29.35
CA GLU A 177 -33.88 -53.65 -30.41
C GLU A 177 -34.60 -53.39 -31.73
N LEU A 178 -34.21 -52.32 -32.43
CA LEU A 178 -34.76 -51.94 -33.72
C LEU A 178 -33.93 -52.58 -34.83
N ASP A 179 -34.53 -53.47 -35.61
CA ASP A 179 -33.88 -54.07 -36.78
C ASP A 179 -33.80 -53.06 -37.93
N LEU A 180 -32.61 -52.46 -38.08
CA LEU A 180 -32.36 -51.45 -39.11
C LEU A 180 -32.39 -52.02 -40.54
N SER A 181 -32.33 -53.33 -40.72
CA SER A 181 -32.32 -53.98 -42.04
C SER A 181 -33.71 -54.13 -42.66
N LEU A 182 -34.79 -53.86 -41.89
CA LEU A 182 -36.15 -53.97 -42.40
C LEU A 182 -36.38 -52.97 -43.56
N PRO A 183 -37.09 -53.37 -44.63
CA PRO A 183 -37.33 -52.53 -45.81
C PRO A 183 -38.06 -51.20 -45.53
N GLN A 184 -38.75 -51.11 -44.40
CA GLN A 184 -39.50 -49.92 -43.95
C GLN A 184 -38.67 -49.05 -42.97
N THR A 185 -37.34 -49.16 -42.96
CA THR A 185 -36.46 -48.37 -42.08
C THR A 185 -35.64 -47.36 -42.88
N PHE A 186 -35.76 -46.08 -42.55
CA PHE A 186 -35.07 -45.01 -43.28
C PHE A 186 -34.66 -43.86 -42.35
N LEU A 187 -33.55 -43.21 -42.68
CA LEU A 187 -33.14 -41.96 -42.04
C LEU A 187 -33.91 -40.78 -42.65
N PHE A 188 -34.62 -40.03 -41.81
CA PHE A 188 -35.34 -38.82 -42.19
C PHE A 188 -34.43 -37.59 -42.15
N SER A 189 -33.57 -37.50 -41.14
CA SER A 189 -32.54 -36.46 -40.98
C SER A 189 -31.25 -37.07 -40.45
N THR A 190 -30.10 -36.51 -40.83
CA THR A 190 -28.77 -36.99 -40.41
C THR A 190 -28.16 -36.19 -39.27
N GLU A 191 -28.46 -34.89 -39.17
CA GLU A 191 -27.93 -33.99 -38.15
C GLU A 191 -29.01 -32.96 -37.73
N PRO A 192 -29.70 -33.16 -36.58
CA PRO A 192 -29.67 -34.31 -35.69
C PRO A 192 -30.34 -35.53 -36.33
N THR A 193 -29.94 -36.71 -35.87
CA THR A 193 -30.41 -37.98 -36.42
C THR A 193 -31.88 -38.21 -36.07
N VAL A 194 -32.69 -38.47 -37.09
CA VAL A 194 -34.09 -38.90 -36.94
C VAL A 194 -34.31 -40.12 -37.81
N LEU A 195 -34.80 -41.20 -37.20
CA LEU A 195 -35.03 -42.49 -37.85
C LEU A 195 -36.53 -42.75 -37.96
N ILE A 196 -37.00 -43.16 -39.14
CA ILE A 196 -38.35 -43.72 -39.30
C ILE A 196 -38.20 -45.22 -39.46
N HIS A 197 -38.79 -45.98 -38.54
CA HIS A 197 -38.78 -47.43 -38.56
C HIS A 197 -40.23 -47.92 -38.61
N GLN A 198 -40.58 -48.61 -39.70
CA GLN A 198 -41.97 -48.94 -40.02
C GLN A 198 -42.81 -47.66 -40.16
N ASN A 199 -43.71 -47.40 -39.21
CA ASN A 199 -44.54 -46.19 -39.16
C ASN A 199 -44.22 -45.29 -37.96
N LEU A 200 -43.11 -45.53 -37.25
CA LEU A 200 -42.73 -44.79 -36.04
C LEU A 200 -41.50 -43.90 -36.27
N VAL A 201 -41.58 -42.65 -35.83
CA VAL A 201 -40.49 -41.67 -35.84
C VAL A 201 -39.74 -41.71 -34.51
N TYR A 202 -38.44 -41.98 -34.55
CA TYR A 202 -37.54 -42.04 -33.41
C TYR A 202 -36.54 -40.88 -33.41
N TYR A 203 -36.45 -40.19 -32.27
CA TYR A 203 -35.39 -39.25 -31.93
C TYR A 203 -34.29 -39.97 -31.13
N PHE A 204 -33.04 -39.54 -31.23
CA PHE A 204 -31.94 -40.15 -30.49
C PHE A 204 -31.56 -39.39 -29.21
N GLU A 205 -31.03 -40.12 -28.24
CA GLU A 205 -30.42 -39.56 -27.04
C GLU A 205 -28.96 -39.16 -27.32
N GLY A 206 -28.62 -37.89 -27.09
CA GLY A 206 -27.30 -37.34 -27.40
C GLY A 206 -27.09 -36.98 -28.89
N ALA A 207 -25.88 -36.49 -29.19
CA ALA A 207 -25.49 -36.07 -30.55
C ALA A 207 -25.02 -37.28 -31.39
N VAL A 208 -25.98 -38.01 -31.95
CA VAL A 208 -25.70 -39.14 -32.85
C VAL A 208 -25.48 -38.65 -34.29
N ASP A 209 -24.41 -39.12 -34.94
CA ASP A 209 -24.11 -38.85 -36.36
C ASP A 209 -24.83 -39.87 -37.26
N GLY A 210 -25.90 -39.42 -37.94
CA GLY A 210 -26.75 -40.28 -38.75
C GLY A 210 -26.04 -40.94 -39.93
N LYS A 211 -24.91 -40.38 -40.39
CA LYS A 211 -24.11 -41.01 -41.47
C LYS A 211 -23.49 -42.33 -41.03
N LYS A 212 -23.22 -42.48 -39.73
CA LYS A 212 -22.67 -43.74 -39.17
C LYS A 212 -23.70 -44.86 -39.13
N LEU A 213 -24.99 -44.53 -39.10
CA LEU A 213 -26.09 -45.51 -39.15
C LEU A 213 -26.40 -45.95 -40.59
N GLN A 214 -26.11 -45.10 -41.58
CA GLN A 214 -26.49 -45.33 -42.98
C GLN A 214 -26.02 -46.67 -43.59
N PRO A 215 -24.79 -47.16 -43.36
CA PRO A 215 -24.36 -48.47 -43.86
C PRO A 215 -25.19 -49.63 -43.28
N PHE A 216 -25.64 -49.49 -42.04
CA PHE A 216 -26.36 -50.53 -41.29
C PHE A 216 -27.83 -50.68 -41.69
N LEU A 217 -28.36 -49.73 -42.49
CA LEU A 217 -29.66 -49.89 -43.15
C LEU A 217 -29.64 -50.98 -44.24
N THR A 218 -28.44 -51.42 -44.65
CA THR A 218 -28.26 -52.43 -45.72
C THR A 218 -27.40 -53.62 -45.33
N LYS A 219 -26.65 -53.52 -44.21
CA LYS A 219 -25.68 -54.53 -43.75
C LYS A 219 -25.81 -54.73 -42.24
N SER A 220 -25.71 -55.97 -41.76
CA SER A 220 -25.78 -56.28 -40.32
C SER A 220 -24.46 -56.02 -39.58
N SER A 221 -23.32 -55.98 -40.28
CA SER A 221 -22.00 -55.69 -39.70
C SER A 221 -21.06 -55.06 -40.72
N ILE A 222 -20.02 -54.39 -40.22
CA ILE A 222 -18.91 -53.86 -41.03
C ILE A 222 -17.65 -54.61 -40.64
N VAL A 223 -16.93 -55.10 -41.64
CA VAL A 223 -15.65 -55.82 -41.50
C VAL A 223 -14.51 -54.89 -41.90
N VAL A 224 -13.53 -54.75 -41.00
CA VAL A 224 -12.31 -53.96 -41.19
C VAL A 224 -11.11 -54.92 -41.28
N PRO A 225 -10.36 -54.92 -42.40
CA PRO A 225 -9.16 -55.74 -42.54
C PRO A 225 -8.07 -55.37 -41.53
N ALA A 226 -7.26 -56.34 -41.09
CA ALA A 226 -6.19 -56.15 -40.11
C ALA A 226 -5.22 -55.00 -40.45
N GLU A 227 -4.90 -54.78 -41.74
CA GLU A 227 -4.01 -53.71 -42.20
C GLU A 227 -4.47 -52.29 -41.80
N LYS A 228 -5.80 -52.10 -41.65
CA LYS A 228 -6.40 -50.80 -41.30
C LYS A 228 -6.89 -50.74 -39.85
N GLU A 229 -6.65 -51.79 -39.07
CA GLU A 229 -7.13 -51.93 -37.69
C GLU A 229 -6.66 -50.77 -36.81
N LYS A 230 -5.35 -50.46 -36.85
CA LYS A 230 -4.76 -49.39 -36.02
C LYS A 230 -5.36 -48.01 -36.33
N GLU A 231 -5.50 -47.68 -37.62
CA GLU A 231 -6.11 -46.42 -38.05
C GLU A 231 -7.58 -46.34 -37.58
N TYR A 232 -8.29 -47.46 -37.60
CA TYR A 232 -9.67 -47.54 -37.14
C TYR A 232 -9.80 -47.40 -35.62
N PHE A 233 -8.88 -48.00 -34.85
CA PHE A 233 -8.83 -47.83 -33.40
C PHE A 233 -8.57 -46.36 -33.03
N GLU A 234 -7.63 -45.71 -33.69
CA GLU A 234 -7.25 -44.32 -33.43
C GLU A 234 -8.33 -43.31 -33.88
N GLN A 235 -8.92 -43.49 -35.06
CA GLN A 235 -9.85 -42.51 -35.63
C GLN A 235 -11.30 -42.70 -35.22
N PHE A 236 -11.72 -43.95 -34.96
CA PHE A 236 -13.12 -44.31 -34.70
C PHE A 236 -13.33 -44.86 -33.29
N VAL A 237 -12.65 -45.95 -32.91
CA VAL A 237 -12.94 -46.65 -31.65
C VAL A 237 -12.61 -45.79 -30.43
N LEU A 238 -11.50 -45.03 -30.44
CA LEU A 238 -11.17 -44.06 -29.39
C LEU A 238 -12.30 -43.05 -29.14
N LYS A 239 -12.93 -42.54 -30.22
CA LYS A 239 -14.01 -41.56 -30.12
C LYS A 239 -15.29 -42.20 -29.59
N VAL A 240 -15.58 -43.44 -29.99
CA VAL A 240 -16.75 -44.20 -29.52
C VAL A 240 -16.60 -44.52 -28.03
N LEU A 241 -15.43 -45.02 -27.60
CA LEU A 241 -15.10 -45.31 -26.21
C LEU A 241 -15.16 -44.06 -25.31
N ALA A 242 -14.78 -42.89 -25.84
CA ALA A 242 -14.89 -41.63 -25.11
C ALA A 242 -16.36 -41.21 -24.89
N SER A 243 -17.25 -41.56 -25.81
CA SER A 243 -18.67 -41.14 -25.80
C SER A 243 -19.61 -42.05 -25.01
N GLY A 244 -19.25 -43.31 -24.77
CA GLY A 244 -20.10 -44.27 -24.08
C GLY A 244 -19.39 -45.58 -23.76
N ASP A 245 -20.13 -46.55 -23.23
CA ASP A 245 -19.61 -47.90 -23.01
C ASP A 245 -19.90 -48.78 -24.23
N ILE A 246 -18.99 -49.71 -24.51
CA ILE A 246 -19.09 -50.62 -25.65
C ILE A 246 -18.98 -52.06 -25.18
N GLU A 247 -19.59 -52.97 -25.92
CA GLU A 247 -19.30 -54.39 -25.81
C GLU A 247 -18.09 -54.69 -26.70
N ALA A 248 -16.95 -55.03 -26.09
CA ALA A 248 -15.72 -55.36 -26.80
C ALA A 248 -15.32 -56.81 -26.53
N ASP A 249 -15.13 -57.57 -27.60
CA ASP A 249 -14.53 -58.91 -27.57
C ASP A 249 -13.24 -58.90 -28.42
N GLY A 250 -12.14 -59.33 -27.80
CA GLY A 250 -10.79 -59.32 -28.42
C GLY A 250 -9.88 -58.10 -28.14
N PHE A 251 -10.28 -57.11 -27.34
CA PHE A 251 -9.42 -56.06 -26.76
C PHE A 251 -9.90 -55.59 -25.38
N ASP A 252 -9.02 -55.01 -24.55
CA ASP A 252 -9.32 -54.65 -23.16
C ASP A 252 -9.54 -53.13 -22.97
N VAL A 253 -10.48 -52.77 -22.08
CA VAL A 253 -10.76 -51.38 -21.71
C VAL A 253 -10.60 -51.24 -20.19
N ASN A 254 -9.53 -50.58 -19.77
CA ASN A 254 -9.23 -50.29 -18.37
C ASN A 254 -9.69 -48.89 -17.99
N TYR A 255 -10.25 -48.76 -16.79
CA TYR A 255 -10.71 -47.49 -16.24
C TYR A 255 -9.67 -46.96 -15.23
N ALA A 256 -9.30 -45.69 -15.35
CA ALA A 256 -8.42 -45.04 -14.37
C ALA A 256 -9.16 -44.74 -13.06
N THR A 257 -8.42 -44.53 -11.96
CA THR A 257 -8.96 -44.26 -10.62
C THR A 257 -9.93 -43.08 -10.56
N ASP A 258 -11.01 -43.17 -9.77
CA ASP A 258 -12.02 -42.11 -9.61
C ASP A 258 -11.59 -40.91 -8.72
N LYS A 259 -10.44 -41.02 -8.04
CA LYS A 259 -9.91 -39.99 -7.13
C LYS A 259 -8.63 -39.38 -7.71
N PRO A 260 -8.69 -38.20 -8.33
CA PRO A 260 -7.49 -37.53 -8.82
C PRO A 260 -6.72 -36.86 -7.70
N MET A 261 -5.40 -36.74 -7.88
CA MET A 261 -4.54 -35.93 -7.02
C MET A 261 -4.34 -34.54 -7.65
N PRO A 262 -4.78 -33.44 -6.99
CA PRO A 262 -4.54 -32.09 -7.48
C PRO A 262 -3.07 -31.69 -7.32
N VAL A 263 -2.48 -31.18 -8.39
CA VAL A 263 -1.09 -30.72 -8.45
C VAL A 263 -1.06 -29.27 -8.91
N LEU A 264 -0.64 -28.37 -8.02
CA LEU A 264 -0.45 -26.96 -8.34
C LEU A 264 0.99 -26.74 -8.81
N GLN A 265 1.17 -26.43 -10.09
CA GLN A 265 2.48 -26.16 -10.67
C GLN A 265 2.83 -24.67 -10.64
N LEU A 266 4.04 -24.34 -10.21
CA LEU A 266 4.61 -22.99 -10.25
C LEU A 266 5.77 -22.95 -11.25
N GLN A 267 5.81 -21.95 -12.13
CA GLN A 267 6.93 -21.73 -13.04
C GLN A 267 7.17 -20.24 -13.31
N GLU A 268 8.43 -19.86 -13.53
CA GLU A 268 8.78 -18.50 -13.94
C GLU A 268 8.44 -18.28 -15.42
N GLU A 269 7.82 -17.15 -15.75
CA GLU A 269 7.49 -16.79 -17.12
C GLU A 269 8.78 -16.55 -17.91
N ALA A 270 9.08 -17.42 -18.89
CA ALA A 270 10.19 -17.20 -19.80
C ALA A 270 9.88 -15.94 -20.63
N THR A 271 10.71 -14.89 -20.49
CA THR A 271 10.61 -13.67 -21.31
C THR A 271 10.66 -14.04 -22.79
N ALA A 272 9.49 -14.13 -23.43
CA ALA A 272 9.37 -14.17 -24.87
C ALA A 272 9.77 -12.80 -25.43
N GLN A 273 10.36 -12.81 -26.62
CA GLN A 273 11.01 -11.69 -27.32
C GLN A 273 10.34 -10.32 -27.14
N GLN A 274 11.20 -9.32 -26.92
CA GLN A 274 10.95 -7.88 -26.90
C GLN A 274 9.81 -7.42 -27.82
N ASP A 275 8.74 -6.88 -27.23
CA ASP A 275 7.85 -5.94 -27.90
C ASP A 275 8.66 -4.68 -28.29
N LEU A 276 8.79 -4.44 -29.59
CA LEU A 276 9.59 -3.37 -30.21
C LEU A 276 9.07 -1.93 -29.97
N PHE A 277 8.08 -1.72 -29.08
CA PHE A 277 7.46 -0.42 -28.84
C PHE A 277 7.27 0.02 -27.38
N ALA A 278 7.86 -0.67 -26.39
CA ALA A 278 7.79 -0.23 -24.99
C ALA A 278 9.05 0.54 -24.57
N VAL A 279 9.08 1.85 -24.82
CA VAL A 279 10.05 2.77 -24.18
C VAL A 279 9.52 3.14 -22.79
N VAL A 280 9.73 2.26 -21.80
CA VAL A 280 9.84 2.64 -20.38
C VAL A 280 10.83 1.69 -19.72
N LYS A 281 11.97 2.21 -19.26
CA LYS A 281 12.87 1.51 -18.34
C LYS A 281 12.17 1.39 -16.98
N ALA A 282 11.49 0.28 -16.76
CA ALA A 282 11.29 -0.29 -15.44
C ALA A 282 11.86 -1.70 -15.50
N GLU A 283 12.68 -2.08 -14.53
CA GLU A 283 13.15 -3.46 -14.39
C GLU A 283 11.91 -4.37 -14.40
N SER A 284 11.78 -5.17 -15.45
CA SER A 284 10.66 -6.09 -15.58
C SER A 284 10.82 -7.17 -14.51
N GLU A 285 10.10 -7.02 -13.39
CA GLU A 285 9.97 -8.09 -12.41
C GLU A 285 9.50 -9.36 -13.11
N SER A 286 10.32 -10.40 -13.04
CA SER A 286 9.99 -11.76 -13.43
C SER A 286 8.68 -12.21 -12.76
N LYS A 287 7.72 -12.71 -13.53
CA LYS A 287 6.43 -13.18 -13.02
C LYS A 287 6.43 -14.69 -12.79
N MET A 288 5.69 -15.11 -11.78
CA MET A 288 5.42 -16.51 -11.45
C MET A 288 4.03 -16.91 -11.95
N VAL A 289 3.99 -18.02 -12.69
CA VAL A 289 2.79 -18.54 -13.34
C VAL A 289 2.31 -19.80 -12.62
N PHE A 290 1.05 -19.79 -12.20
CA PHE A 290 0.38 -20.93 -11.57
C PHE A 290 -0.43 -21.73 -12.58
N GLU A 291 -0.32 -23.06 -12.52
CA GLU A 291 -1.11 -24.00 -13.32
C GLU A 291 -1.61 -25.19 -12.49
N LEU A 292 -2.93 -25.34 -12.38
CA LEU A 292 -3.54 -26.48 -11.69
C LEU A 292 -3.72 -27.68 -12.63
N HIS A 293 -3.27 -28.83 -12.16
CA HIS A 293 -3.42 -30.11 -12.83
C HIS A 293 -4.07 -31.15 -11.92
N PHE A 294 -4.70 -32.15 -12.51
CA PHE A 294 -5.28 -33.30 -11.83
C PHE A 294 -4.63 -34.58 -12.38
N LEU A 295 -4.00 -35.35 -11.49
CA LEU A 295 -3.33 -36.60 -11.82
C LEU A 295 -4.29 -37.77 -11.57
N TYR A 296 -4.61 -38.51 -12.62
CA TYR A 296 -5.37 -39.76 -12.59
C TYR A 296 -4.40 -40.89 -12.95
N ASP A 297 -3.94 -41.66 -11.97
CA ASP A 297 -2.86 -42.64 -12.14
C ASP A 297 -1.63 -42.04 -12.85
N LYS A 298 -1.38 -42.43 -14.10
CA LYS A 298 -0.27 -41.97 -14.95
C LYS A 298 -0.65 -40.81 -15.88
N PHE A 299 -1.87 -40.29 -15.80
CA PHE A 299 -2.41 -39.30 -16.74
C PHE A 299 -2.61 -37.95 -16.05
N GLN A 300 -2.01 -36.90 -16.60
CA GLN A 300 -2.13 -35.53 -16.10
C GLN A 300 -3.08 -34.72 -16.98
N PHE A 301 -4.05 -34.05 -16.36
CA PHE A 301 -5.00 -33.17 -17.04
C PHE A 301 -4.97 -31.78 -16.43
N ARG A 302 -5.00 -30.76 -17.28
CA ARG A 302 -5.10 -29.38 -16.81
C ARG A 302 -6.53 -29.07 -16.36
N ALA A 303 -6.66 -28.28 -15.29
CA ALA A 303 -7.94 -27.77 -14.84
C ALA A 303 -8.67 -26.97 -15.95
N GLY A 304 -9.99 -27.09 -16.03
CA GLY A 304 -10.82 -26.31 -16.96
C GLY A 304 -10.92 -26.82 -18.41
N LEU A 305 -10.10 -27.79 -18.83
CA LEU A 305 -10.31 -28.52 -20.10
C LEU A 305 -11.24 -29.69 -19.82
N GLY A 306 -12.43 -29.78 -20.40
CA GLY A 306 -13.37 -30.89 -20.16
C GLY A 306 -13.17 -32.11 -21.07
N GLY A 307 -13.72 -33.27 -20.68
CA GLY A 307 -13.90 -34.45 -21.54
C GLY A 307 -13.22 -35.73 -21.03
N ASN A 308 -13.93 -36.86 -21.17
CA ASN A 308 -13.34 -38.19 -20.97
C ASN A 308 -12.25 -38.40 -22.03
N THR A 309 -11.06 -38.81 -21.59
CA THR A 309 -9.95 -39.05 -22.52
C THR A 309 -9.66 -40.55 -22.52
N VAL A 310 -9.63 -41.13 -23.71
CA VAL A 310 -9.24 -42.50 -23.93
C VAL A 310 -7.86 -42.49 -24.56
N LYS A 311 -6.89 -43.21 -23.98
CA LYS A 311 -5.56 -43.42 -24.59
C LYS A 311 -5.41 -44.88 -24.99
N LEU A 312 -4.90 -45.11 -26.19
CA LEU A 312 -4.61 -46.45 -26.71
C LEU A 312 -3.16 -46.83 -26.40
N ASP A 313 -2.96 -48.01 -25.82
CA ASP A 313 -1.67 -48.69 -25.75
C ASP A 313 -1.69 -49.91 -26.69
N TYR A 314 -0.89 -49.85 -27.75
CA TYR A 314 -0.82 -50.86 -28.81
C TYR A 314 0.43 -51.76 -28.66
N ASN A 315 1.18 -51.67 -27.55
CA ASN A 315 2.45 -52.39 -27.36
C ASN A 315 2.30 -53.83 -26.84
N THR A 316 1.06 -54.33 -26.72
CA THR A 316 0.76 -55.68 -26.22
C THR A 316 0.06 -56.49 -27.30
N THR A 317 0.17 -57.82 -27.26
CA THR A 317 -0.49 -58.76 -28.20
C THR A 317 -2.02 -58.61 -28.25
N ARG A 318 -2.60 -57.90 -27.27
CA ARG A 318 -3.99 -57.48 -27.20
C ARG A 318 -4.05 -55.98 -26.88
N PRO A 319 -4.58 -55.12 -27.76
CA PRO A 319 -4.58 -53.67 -27.52
C PRO A 319 -5.40 -53.30 -26.27
N VAL A 320 -4.90 -52.34 -25.49
CA VAL A 320 -5.52 -51.90 -24.24
C VAL A 320 -5.88 -50.42 -24.34
N PHE A 321 -7.14 -50.10 -24.05
CA PHE A 321 -7.63 -48.73 -23.97
C PHE A 321 -7.72 -48.30 -22.51
N TYR A 322 -7.16 -47.14 -22.17
CA TYR A 322 -7.31 -46.52 -20.86
C TYR A 322 -8.33 -45.39 -20.94
N LYS A 323 -9.53 -45.60 -20.38
CA LYS A 323 -10.58 -44.58 -20.28
C LYS A 323 -10.44 -43.87 -18.93
N VAL A 324 -10.16 -42.57 -18.97
CA VAL A 324 -10.16 -41.72 -17.79
C VAL A 324 -11.50 -41.00 -17.71
N ASN A 325 -12.33 -41.41 -16.74
CA ASN A 325 -13.54 -40.71 -16.38
C ASN A 325 -13.17 -39.61 -15.38
N ARG A 326 -13.23 -38.35 -15.82
CA ARG A 326 -12.84 -37.23 -14.96
C ARG A 326 -13.95 -36.93 -13.96
N ASN A 327 -13.57 -36.80 -12.69
CA ASN A 327 -14.46 -36.43 -11.62
C ASN A 327 -14.63 -34.90 -11.56
N SER A 328 -15.46 -34.36 -12.46
CA SER A 328 -15.72 -32.91 -12.56
C SER A 328 -16.17 -32.29 -11.24
N SER A 329 -16.92 -33.03 -10.41
CA SER A 329 -17.40 -32.53 -9.12
C SER A 329 -16.28 -32.30 -8.10
N PHE A 330 -15.28 -33.18 -8.09
CA PHE A 330 -14.09 -33.02 -7.23
C PHE A 330 -13.17 -31.94 -7.77
N GLU A 331 -12.91 -31.94 -9.08
CA GLU A 331 -12.06 -30.93 -9.71
C GLU A 331 -12.59 -29.51 -9.48
N GLN A 332 -13.91 -29.32 -9.57
CA GLN A 332 -14.55 -28.04 -9.35
C GLN A 332 -14.42 -27.56 -7.90
N LYS A 333 -14.55 -28.45 -6.90
CA LYS A 333 -14.36 -28.10 -5.48
C LYS A 333 -12.95 -27.56 -5.19
N VAL A 334 -11.92 -28.17 -5.78
CA VAL A 334 -10.53 -27.71 -5.61
C VAL A 334 -10.31 -26.34 -6.27
N VAL A 335 -10.91 -26.11 -7.44
CA VAL A 335 -10.87 -24.82 -8.13
C VAL A 335 -11.57 -23.73 -7.33
N GLU A 336 -12.75 -24.01 -6.80
CA GLU A 336 -13.51 -23.07 -5.96
C GLU A 336 -12.73 -22.71 -4.69
N TRP A 337 -12.12 -23.69 -4.03
CA TRP A 337 -11.29 -23.47 -2.84
C TRP A 337 -10.09 -22.54 -3.11
N LEU A 338 -9.42 -22.69 -4.26
CA LEU A 338 -8.33 -21.82 -4.69
C LEU A 338 -8.84 -20.40 -5.04
N ALA A 339 -10.00 -20.31 -5.69
CA ALA A 339 -10.62 -19.03 -6.05
C ALA A 339 -11.03 -18.20 -4.83
N GLU A 340 -11.58 -18.83 -3.78
CA GLU A 340 -11.91 -18.19 -2.50
C GLU A 340 -10.67 -17.56 -1.83
N ARG A 341 -9.49 -18.13 -2.04
CA ARG A 341 -8.20 -17.63 -1.52
C ARG A 341 -7.49 -16.69 -2.49
N GLY A 342 -8.19 -16.23 -3.53
CA GLY A 342 -7.71 -15.23 -4.49
C GLY A 342 -6.96 -15.81 -5.69
N LEU A 343 -6.77 -17.13 -5.77
CA LEU A 343 -6.10 -17.80 -6.89
C LEU A 343 -7.15 -18.32 -7.90
N MET A 344 -7.64 -17.41 -8.74
CA MET A 344 -8.66 -17.68 -9.77
C MET A 344 -8.06 -18.50 -10.93
N LEU A 345 -7.95 -19.81 -10.75
CA LEU A 345 -7.45 -20.74 -11.77
C LEU A 345 -8.60 -21.44 -12.49
N GLY A 346 -8.70 -21.22 -13.80
CA GLY A 346 -9.62 -21.92 -14.70
C GLY A 346 -8.87 -22.52 -15.89
N ALA A 347 -9.40 -22.34 -17.10
CA ALA A 347 -8.68 -22.70 -18.34
C ALA A 347 -7.46 -21.79 -18.64
N GLN A 348 -7.32 -20.66 -17.93
CA GLN A 348 -6.27 -19.67 -18.14
C GLN A 348 -5.10 -19.84 -17.16
N LYS A 349 -3.92 -19.33 -17.52
CA LYS A 349 -2.76 -19.27 -16.63
C LYS A 349 -2.86 -17.98 -15.82
N LEU A 350 -2.47 -18.01 -14.55
CA LEU A 350 -2.42 -16.79 -13.71
C LEU A 350 -0.97 -16.44 -13.42
N ALA A 351 -0.57 -15.20 -13.72
CA ALA A 351 0.77 -14.69 -13.48
C ALA A 351 0.75 -13.63 -12.37
N TRP A 352 1.55 -13.83 -11.32
CA TRP A 352 1.76 -12.87 -10.23
C TRP A 352 3.22 -12.42 -10.18
N THR A 353 3.48 -11.29 -9.52
CA THR A 353 4.85 -10.92 -9.13
C THR A 353 5.41 -11.98 -8.19
N LYS A 354 6.73 -12.13 -8.15
CA LYS A 354 7.40 -13.13 -7.29
C LYS A 354 6.98 -13.02 -5.84
N ASP A 355 7.07 -11.83 -5.27
CA ASP A 355 6.79 -11.60 -3.85
C ASP A 355 5.35 -11.98 -3.49
N LYS A 356 4.40 -11.59 -4.36
CA LYS A 356 2.99 -11.97 -4.20
C LYS A 356 2.76 -13.48 -4.30
N ALA A 357 3.45 -14.16 -5.22
CA ALA A 357 3.32 -15.61 -5.41
C ALA A 357 3.85 -16.39 -4.20
N PHE A 358 5.09 -16.13 -3.77
CA PHE A 358 5.67 -16.84 -2.63
C PHE A 358 5.00 -16.43 -1.31
N GLY A 359 4.62 -15.17 -1.13
CA GLY A 359 3.88 -14.72 0.05
C GLY A 359 2.46 -15.32 0.17
N TRP A 360 1.84 -15.69 -0.96
CA TRP A 360 0.58 -16.44 -0.96
C TRP A 360 0.79 -17.92 -0.63
N ILE A 361 1.81 -18.56 -1.22
CA ILE A 361 2.18 -19.96 -0.94
C ILE A 361 2.47 -20.13 0.54
N ASP A 362 3.31 -19.28 1.12
CA ASP A 362 3.69 -19.32 2.54
C ASP A 362 2.46 -19.19 3.47
N ARG A 363 1.50 -18.32 3.10
CA ARG A 363 0.27 -18.11 3.88
C ARG A 363 -0.63 -19.35 3.95
N PHE A 364 -0.73 -20.11 2.86
CA PHE A 364 -1.67 -21.23 2.71
C PHE A 364 -0.98 -22.59 2.69
N HIS A 365 0.34 -22.64 2.97
CA HIS A 365 1.15 -23.85 2.86
C HIS A 365 0.58 -25.02 3.69
N ALA A 366 0.22 -24.74 4.96
CA ALA A 366 -0.36 -25.75 5.86
C ALA A 366 -1.69 -26.33 5.35
N GLU A 367 -2.51 -25.51 4.67
CA GLU A 367 -3.83 -25.93 4.18
C GLU A 367 -3.75 -26.81 2.91
N PHE A 368 -2.63 -26.77 2.17
CA PHE A 368 -2.45 -27.61 0.98
C PHE A 368 -2.44 -29.10 1.35
N ALA A 369 -1.78 -29.47 2.44
CA ALA A 369 -1.75 -30.85 2.93
C ALA A 369 -3.15 -31.34 3.34
N GLU A 370 -3.94 -30.49 4.00
CA GLU A 370 -5.32 -30.80 4.42
C GLU A 370 -6.25 -31.06 3.22
N HIS A 371 -6.06 -30.33 2.12
CA HIS A 371 -6.87 -30.45 0.91
C HIS A 371 -6.26 -31.39 -0.15
N GLY A 372 -5.14 -32.05 0.17
CA GLY A 372 -4.45 -33.00 -0.71
C GLY A 372 -3.85 -32.38 -1.98
N ILE A 373 -3.56 -31.07 -1.95
CA ILE A 373 -2.96 -30.33 -3.07
C ILE A 373 -1.45 -30.45 -2.98
N GLU A 374 -0.82 -31.00 -4.03
CA GLU A 374 0.63 -31.13 -4.09
C GLU A 374 1.24 -29.98 -4.90
N LEU A 375 2.19 -29.26 -4.32
CA LEU A 375 2.88 -28.14 -4.98
C LEU A 375 4.12 -28.66 -5.72
N LYS A 376 4.21 -28.43 -7.04
CA LYS A 376 5.31 -28.93 -7.88
C LYS A 376 5.87 -27.86 -8.83
N GLN A 377 7.06 -28.14 -9.36
CA GLN A 377 7.60 -27.42 -10.52
C GLN A 377 7.67 -28.38 -11.72
N PRO A 378 7.50 -27.89 -12.96
CA PRO A 378 7.57 -28.72 -14.16
C PRO A 378 8.91 -29.48 -14.25
N HIS A 379 8.86 -30.77 -14.58
CA HIS A 379 10.06 -31.57 -14.81
C HIS A 379 10.63 -31.27 -16.22
N GLY A 380 11.96 -31.11 -16.32
CA GLY A 380 12.64 -30.91 -17.61
C GLY A 380 12.76 -29.45 -18.06
N THR A 381 12.93 -28.53 -17.11
CA THR A 381 13.30 -27.15 -17.42
C THR A 381 14.56 -27.12 -18.30
N LYS A 382 14.47 -26.45 -19.46
CA LYS A 382 15.62 -26.17 -20.33
C LYS A 382 16.76 -25.58 -19.48
N ALA A 383 18.01 -25.91 -19.82
CA ALA A 383 19.19 -25.36 -19.15
C ALA A 383 19.06 -23.83 -19.00
N GLY A 384 19.01 -23.33 -17.76
CA GLY A 384 18.90 -21.91 -17.43
C GLY A 384 17.67 -21.47 -16.62
N ILE A 385 16.68 -22.33 -16.36
CA ILE A 385 15.52 -21.97 -15.53
C ILE A 385 15.80 -22.29 -14.05
N LYS A 386 15.56 -21.29 -13.20
CA LYS A 386 15.72 -21.33 -11.75
C LYS A 386 14.77 -22.36 -11.11
N LYS A 387 15.30 -23.24 -10.25
CA LYS A 387 14.50 -24.14 -9.41
C LYS A 387 14.26 -23.47 -8.06
N TYR A 388 13.01 -23.21 -7.69
CA TYR A 388 12.68 -22.50 -6.45
C TYR A 388 12.39 -23.46 -5.29
N PHE A 389 12.71 -23.05 -4.07
CA PHE A 389 12.29 -23.74 -2.86
C PHE A 389 10.81 -23.46 -2.59
N LEU A 390 10.05 -24.51 -2.24
CA LEU A 390 8.60 -24.45 -2.08
C LEU A 390 8.10 -24.98 -0.73
N GLY A 391 9.01 -25.35 0.18
CA GLY A 391 8.65 -25.81 1.52
C GLY A 391 8.43 -24.66 2.50
N GLU A 392 8.15 -25.01 3.76
CA GLU A 392 7.93 -24.03 4.83
C GLU A 392 9.17 -23.23 5.17
N SER A 393 8.96 -21.94 5.45
CA SER A 393 10.00 -21.04 5.92
C SER A 393 9.62 -20.49 7.29
N THR A 394 10.52 -20.57 8.27
CA THR A 394 10.28 -20.09 9.64
C THR A 394 11.45 -19.26 10.14
N ILE A 395 11.14 -18.19 10.87
CA ILE A 395 12.12 -17.35 11.58
C ILE A 395 11.70 -17.25 13.04
N GLU A 396 12.56 -17.72 13.93
CA GLU A 396 12.39 -17.58 15.38
C GLU A 396 13.45 -16.61 15.89
N LEU A 397 13.02 -15.50 16.50
CA LEU A 397 13.90 -14.49 17.08
C LEU A 397 13.76 -14.50 18.61
N SER A 398 14.91 -14.50 19.29
CA SER A 398 15.00 -14.32 20.73
C SER A 398 15.94 -13.16 21.06
N VAL A 399 15.51 -12.28 21.96
CA VAL A 399 16.29 -11.13 22.40
C VAL A 399 16.58 -11.27 23.89
N ASN A 400 17.86 -11.30 24.22
CA ASN A 400 18.36 -11.44 25.58
C ASN A 400 18.95 -10.13 26.07
N GLU A 401 18.70 -9.81 27.34
CA GLU A 401 19.22 -8.62 27.96
C GLU A 401 20.63 -8.82 28.54
N GLU A 402 21.65 -8.20 27.92
CA GLU A 402 23.01 -8.10 28.46
C GLU A 402 23.23 -6.78 29.20
N ARG A 403 24.38 -6.57 29.85
CA ARG A 403 24.64 -5.33 30.63
C ARG A 403 24.52 -4.06 29.78
N ASP A 404 25.18 -4.03 28.62
CA ASP A 404 25.34 -2.82 27.80
C ASP A 404 24.56 -2.85 26.48
N TRP A 405 24.03 -4.01 26.07
CA TRP A 405 23.27 -4.20 24.81
C TRP A 405 22.18 -5.26 24.96
N PHE A 406 21.40 -5.45 23.90
CA PHE A 406 20.53 -6.61 23.70
C PHE A 406 21.19 -7.55 22.70
N GLU A 407 21.35 -8.82 23.07
CA GLU A 407 21.82 -9.85 22.16
C GLU A 407 20.62 -10.38 21.35
N VAL A 408 20.72 -10.38 20.03
CA VAL A 408 19.67 -10.88 19.13
C VAL A 408 20.10 -12.20 18.53
N LYS A 409 19.44 -13.28 18.94
CA LYS A 409 19.61 -14.61 18.36
C LYS A 409 18.44 -14.91 17.43
N ALA A 410 18.73 -15.47 16.26
CA ALA A 410 17.68 -15.93 15.37
C ALA A 410 18.01 -17.31 14.79
N ARG A 411 16.98 -18.15 14.67
CA ARG A 411 17.03 -19.39 13.90
C ARG A 411 16.15 -19.22 12.67
N VAL A 412 16.78 -19.25 11.50
CA VAL A 412 16.07 -19.18 10.22
C VAL A 412 16.11 -20.55 9.58
N ARG A 413 14.94 -21.11 9.25
CA ARG A 413 14.82 -22.41 8.60
C ARG A 413 14.04 -22.30 7.29
N PHE A 414 14.54 -23.01 6.28
CA PHE A 414 13.86 -23.25 5.02
C PHE A 414 13.77 -24.77 4.85
N GLY A 415 12.63 -25.35 5.25
CA GLY A 415 12.46 -26.79 5.40
C GLY A 415 13.45 -27.35 6.42
N GLU A 416 14.28 -28.31 5.98
CA GLU A 416 15.30 -28.94 6.84
C GLU A 416 16.60 -28.11 6.94
N TYR A 417 16.74 -27.04 6.15
CA TYR A 417 17.98 -26.25 6.10
C TYR A 417 17.93 -25.10 7.09
N GLU A 418 18.88 -25.09 8.02
CA GLU A 418 19.12 -23.96 8.92
C GLU A 418 20.09 -22.97 8.26
N ILE A 419 19.66 -21.72 8.09
CA ILE A 419 20.43 -20.65 7.48
C ILE A 419 20.87 -19.67 8.57
N ALA A 420 22.16 -19.32 8.56
CA ALA A 420 22.68 -18.32 9.46
C ALA A 420 21.93 -16.98 9.28
N PHE A 421 21.40 -16.44 10.37
CA PHE A 421 20.62 -15.19 10.36
C PHE A 421 21.36 -14.04 9.68
N ARG A 422 22.68 -13.95 9.86
CA ARG A 422 23.56 -12.98 9.18
C ARG A 422 23.36 -12.95 7.66
N LYS A 423 23.29 -14.13 7.02
CA LYS A 423 23.12 -14.20 5.56
C LYS A 423 21.79 -13.58 5.13
N ILE A 424 20.74 -13.78 5.93
CA ILE A 424 19.41 -13.21 5.68
C ILE A 424 19.40 -11.71 5.93
N TYR A 425 20.05 -11.27 7.01
CA TYR A 425 20.26 -9.86 7.32
C TYR A 425 20.93 -9.10 6.17
N ASP A 426 22.04 -9.62 5.64
CA ASP A 426 22.79 -9.00 4.53
C ASP A 426 21.95 -8.92 3.26
N LEU A 427 21.13 -9.95 2.98
CA LEU A 427 20.24 -9.97 1.82
C LEU A 427 19.15 -8.91 1.95
N ILE A 428 18.45 -8.85 3.09
CA ILE A 428 17.37 -7.88 3.31
C ILE A 428 17.89 -6.44 3.26
N THR A 429 19.02 -6.16 3.93
CA THR A 429 19.63 -4.82 3.95
C THR A 429 20.19 -4.40 2.58
N SER A 430 20.60 -5.35 1.73
CA SER A 430 21.03 -5.11 0.36
C SER A 430 19.89 -5.08 -0.66
N GLY A 431 18.63 -5.25 -0.21
CA GLY A 431 17.44 -5.26 -1.06
C GLY A 431 17.32 -6.49 -1.94
N LYS A 432 18.03 -7.59 -1.61
CA LYS A 432 17.95 -8.87 -2.32
C LYS A 432 16.95 -9.78 -1.61
N THR A 433 15.97 -10.29 -2.36
CA THR A 433 14.94 -11.20 -1.84
C THR A 433 15.20 -12.68 -2.16
N GLU A 434 16.27 -12.99 -2.92
CA GLU A 434 16.58 -14.34 -3.40
C GLU A 434 17.96 -14.82 -2.94
N PHE A 435 18.09 -16.10 -2.57
CA PHE A 435 19.39 -16.75 -2.37
C PHE A 435 19.36 -18.26 -2.63
N SER A 436 20.53 -18.84 -2.92
CA SER A 436 20.67 -20.28 -3.16
C SER A 436 20.84 -21.07 -1.86
N LEU A 437 20.08 -22.15 -1.75
CA LEU A 437 20.19 -23.20 -0.73
C LEU A 437 21.30 -24.21 -1.09
N PRO A 438 21.77 -25.01 -0.11
CA PRO A 438 22.76 -26.07 -0.37
C PRO A 438 22.32 -27.10 -1.42
N THR A 439 21.01 -27.27 -1.63
CA THR A 439 20.43 -28.14 -2.67
C THR A 439 20.59 -27.63 -4.09
N GLY A 440 21.01 -26.37 -4.26
CA GLY A 440 20.98 -25.65 -5.54
C GLY A 440 19.62 -25.01 -5.85
N GLU A 441 18.61 -25.17 -4.99
CA GLU A 441 17.32 -24.48 -5.10
C GLU A 441 17.44 -23.01 -4.65
N ILE A 442 16.57 -22.15 -5.16
CA ILE A 442 16.51 -20.73 -4.83
C ILE A 442 15.38 -20.49 -3.84
N ALA A 443 15.73 -20.05 -2.64
CA ALA A 443 14.79 -19.59 -1.64
C ALA A 443 14.47 -18.10 -1.84
N VAL A 444 13.19 -17.76 -1.66
CA VAL A 444 12.70 -16.38 -1.67
C VAL A 444 12.34 -15.99 -0.23
N ILE A 445 12.84 -14.86 0.23
CA ILE A 445 12.56 -14.34 1.57
C ILE A 445 11.11 -13.83 1.62
N PRO A 446 10.27 -14.30 2.54
CA PRO A 446 8.89 -13.83 2.65
C PRO A 446 8.80 -12.32 2.90
N GLU A 447 7.92 -11.62 2.18
CA GLU A 447 7.70 -10.17 2.32
C GLU A 447 7.31 -9.79 3.76
N LYS A 448 6.51 -10.62 4.43
CA LYS A 448 6.14 -10.44 5.84
C LYS A 448 7.34 -10.33 6.77
N TRP A 449 8.43 -11.05 6.49
CA TRP A 449 9.64 -10.98 7.32
C TRP A 449 10.33 -9.62 7.14
N ILE A 450 10.34 -9.10 5.92
CA ILE A 450 10.87 -7.77 5.64
C ILE A 450 10.00 -6.73 6.34
N GLU A 451 8.68 -6.81 6.21
CA GLU A 451 7.75 -5.89 6.86
C GLU A 451 7.90 -5.89 8.40
N HIS A 452 7.91 -7.07 9.02
CA HIS A 452 7.94 -7.21 10.48
C HIS A 452 9.32 -6.95 11.10
N TYR A 453 10.41 -7.34 10.42
CA TYR A 453 11.75 -7.33 11.01
C TYR A 453 12.70 -6.28 10.42
N SER A 454 12.37 -5.62 9.31
CA SER A 454 13.20 -4.54 8.74
C SER A 454 13.48 -3.45 9.77
N GLY A 455 12.46 -3.08 10.55
CA GLY A 455 12.59 -2.12 11.64
C GLY A 455 13.69 -2.51 12.63
N LEU A 456 13.74 -3.77 13.06
CA LEU A 456 14.77 -4.29 13.95
C LEU A 456 16.13 -4.37 13.27
N MET A 457 16.19 -4.95 12.06
CA MET A 457 17.44 -5.15 11.31
C MET A 457 18.16 -3.83 11.01
N ASN A 458 17.43 -2.75 10.74
CA ASN A 458 18.04 -1.43 10.47
C ASN A 458 18.85 -0.86 11.64
N PHE A 459 18.63 -1.35 12.87
CA PHE A 459 19.32 -0.88 14.06
C PHE A 459 20.32 -1.90 14.64
N MET A 460 20.35 -3.11 14.12
CA MET A 460 21.30 -4.14 14.58
C MET A 460 22.72 -3.77 14.16
N GLN A 461 23.67 -4.13 15.02
CA GLN A 461 25.10 -3.98 14.80
C GLN A 461 25.79 -5.33 14.99
N GLU A 462 26.86 -5.55 14.24
CA GLU A 462 27.71 -6.73 14.41
C GLU A 462 28.85 -6.40 15.37
N THR A 463 29.08 -7.30 16.33
CA THR A 463 30.28 -7.26 17.19
C THR A 463 31.47 -7.93 16.51
N ASP A 464 32.68 -7.71 17.03
CA ASP A 464 33.90 -8.39 16.53
C ASP A 464 33.79 -9.93 16.55
N ASN A 465 32.92 -10.47 17.42
CA ASN A 465 32.64 -11.91 17.55
C ASN A 465 31.54 -12.42 16.61
N GLN A 466 31.08 -11.61 15.64
CA GLN A 466 29.98 -11.92 14.72
C GLN A 466 28.61 -12.10 15.37
N GLU A 467 28.45 -11.65 16.62
CA GLU A 467 27.16 -11.62 17.29
C GLU A 467 26.40 -10.36 16.88
N MET A 468 25.09 -10.52 16.67
CA MET A 468 24.23 -9.41 16.32
C MET A 468 23.63 -8.80 17.58
N ILE A 469 23.86 -7.51 17.76
CA ILE A 469 23.43 -6.78 18.95
C ILE A 469 22.53 -5.60 18.58
N LEU A 470 21.73 -5.17 19.54
CA LEU A 470 20.93 -3.97 19.47
C LEU A 470 21.25 -3.10 20.70
N GLN A 471 21.35 -1.79 20.51
CA GLN A 471 21.69 -0.89 21.60
C GLN A 471 20.53 -0.75 22.59
N LYS A 472 20.83 -0.52 23.88
CA LYS A 472 19.82 -0.41 24.96
C LYS A 472 18.73 0.63 24.69
N HIS A 473 19.07 1.68 23.98
CA HIS A 473 18.13 2.76 23.66
C HIS A 473 17.00 2.31 22.70
N HIS A 474 17.12 1.16 22.02
CA HIS A 474 16.05 0.57 21.21
C HIS A 474 15.07 -0.30 21.99
N TYR A 475 15.06 -0.22 23.33
CA TYR A 475 14.11 -0.94 24.19
C TYR A 475 12.64 -0.82 23.72
N ALA A 476 12.20 0.37 23.29
CA ALA A 476 10.84 0.60 22.80
C ALA A 476 10.49 -0.28 21.59
N LEU A 477 11.46 -0.52 20.70
CA LEU A 477 11.30 -1.38 19.53
C LEU A 477 11.22 -2.85 19.92
N VAL A 478 12.06 -3.29 20.86
CA VAL A 478 12.02 -4.67 21.38
C VAL A 478 10.65 -4.96 22.01
N LYS A 479 10.10 -4.04 22.80
CA LYS A 479 8.76 -4.18 23.37
C LYS A 479 7.64 -4.17 22.33
N GLU A 480 7.75 -3.37 21.26
CA GLU A 480 6.78 -3.39 20.16
C GLU A 480 6.71 -4.78 19.50
N LEU A 481 7.87 -5.40 19.27
CA LEU A 481 7.97 -6.72 18.65
C LEU A 481 7.54 -7.85 19.59
N GLU A 482 7.81 -7.73 20.88
CA GLU A 482 7.30 -8.64 21.92
C GLU A 482 5.77 -8.63 21.96
N GLN A 483 5.16 -7.44 21.96
CA GLN A 483 3.70 -7.28 21.95
C GLN A 483 3.06 -7.84 20.68
N GLY A 484 3.77 -7.77 19.56
CA GLY A 484 3.37 -8.39 18.30
C GLY A 484 3.59 -9.92 18.23
N GLN A 485 4.11 -10.55 19.31
CA GLN A 485 4.50 -11.97 19.34
C GLN A 485 5.52 -12.35 18.25
N LEU A 486 6.31 -11.38 17.80
CA LEU A 486 7.31 -11.56 16.74
C LEU A 486 8.69 -11.95 17.29
N VAL A 487 8.92 -11.68 18.58
CA VAL A 487 10.19 -11.94 19.26
C VAL A 487 9.91 -12.44 20.68
N ASN A 488 10.63 -13.49 21.10
CA ASN A 488 10.67 -13.91 22.48
C ASN A 488 11.69 -13.05 23.23
N VAL A 489 11.29 -12.35 24.28
CA VAL A 489 12.19 -11.44 25.00
C VAL A 489 12.35 -11.86 26.45
N GLU A 490 13.60 -12.01 26.87
CA GLU A 490 13.97 -12.23 28.28
C GLU A 490 14.52 -10.90 28.83
N LEU A 491 13.63 -10.05 29.35
CA LEU A 491 13.97 -8.75 29.95
C LEU A 491 13.90 -8.80 31.47
N THR A 492 14.75 -8.02 32.12
CA THR A 492 14.58 -7.68 33.54
C THR A 492 13.60 -6.51 33.72
N ASP A 493 12.85 -6.50 34.83
CA ASP A 493 11.90 -5.44 35.23
C ASP A 493 12.50 -4.02 35.34
N ARG A 494 13.83 -3.89 35.21
CA ARG A 494 14.57 -2.65 35.41
C ARG A 494 14.35 -1.63 34.30
N LEU A 495 14.22 -2.08 33.05
CA LEU A 495 13.99 -1.18 31.91
C LEU A 495 12.52 -0.77 31.75
N GLU A 496 11.57 -1.43 32.42
CA GLU A 496 10.18 -0.93 32.50
C GLU A 496 10.10 0.43 33.19
N LYS A 497 11.02 0.70 34.13
CA LYS A 497 11.12 1.98 34.85
C LYS A 497 11.48 3.16 33.93
N LEU A 498 12.03 2.92 32.73
CA LEU A 498 12.29 3.98 31.72
C LEU A 498 11.01 4.65 31.22
N ARG A 499 9.87 3.95 31.24
CA ARG A 499 8.58 4.50 30.77
C ARG A 499 7.91 5.39 31.81
N ASP A 500 8.21 5.20 33.08
CA ASP A 500 7.54 5.89 34.17
C ASP A 500 8.56 6.48 35.15
N VAL A 501 8.82 7.77 34.97
CA VAL A 501 9.74 8.55 35.82
C VAL A 501 9.34 8.50 37.29
N ALA A 502 8.05 8.31 37.60
CA ALA A 502 7.58 8.20 38.98
C ALA A 502 7.99 6.88 39.66
N LYS A 503 8.35 5.86 38.89
CA LYS A 503 8.85 4.57 39.39
C LYS A 503 10.38 4.52 39.54
N ILE A 504 11.08 5.60 39.20
CA ILE A 504 12.53 5.70 39.37
C ILE A 504 12.83 5.83 40.87
N GLU A 505 13.77 5.02 41.35
CA GLU A 505 14.20 5.02 42.75
C GLU A 505 14.83 6.35 43.14
N ASP A 506 14.71 6.71 44.42
CA ASP A 506 15.32 7.92 44.94
C ASP A 506 16.82 7.72 45.14
N TYR A 507 17.63 8.53 44.46
CA TYR A 507 19.09 8.48 44.60
C TYR A 507 19.52 9.40 45.74
N THR A 508 20.63 9.10 46.42
CA THR A 508 21.20 10.02 47.41
C THR A 508 21.72 11.30 46.74
N MET A 509 21.61 12.44 47.45
CA MET A 509 22.26 13.69 47.01
C MET A 509 23.79 13.57 47.18
N PRO A 510 24.59 14.12 46.25
CA PRO A 510 26.03 14.05 46.35
C PRO A 510 26.57 14.96 47.46
N HIS A 511 27.64 14.52 48.13
CA HIS A 511 28.14 15.17 49.35
C HIS A 511 28.72 16.57 49.09
N GLY A 512 29.30 16.81 47.92
CA GLY A 512 29.90 18.11 47.56
C GLY A 512 28.92 19.15 47.03
N PHE A 513 27.61 18.86 47.01
CA PHE A 513 26.59 19.80 46.56
C PHE A 513 26.11 20.70 47.70
N ALA A 514 26.30 22.01 47.54
CA ALA A 514 25.93 23.05 48.50
C ALA A 514 24.59 23.69 48.13
N GLY A 515 23.49 22.96 48.36
CA GLY A 515 22.13 23.46 48.17
C GLY A 515 21.05 22.40 48.40
N GLU A 516 19.79 22.82 48.33
CA GLU A 516 18.64 21.92 48.38
C GLU A 516 17.88 21.98 47.05
N LEU A 517 17.58 20.82 46.49
CA LEU A 517 16.74 20.69 45.30
C LEU A 517 15.27 20.63 45.72
N ARG A 518 14.40 21.35 45.01
CA ARG A 518 12.95 21.15 45.13
C ARG A 518 12.54 19.75 44.69
N SER A 519 11.37 19.27 45.09
CA SER A 519 10.88 17.91 44.78
C SER A 519 10.93 17.58 43.28
N TYR A 520 10.52 18.50 42.40
CA TYR A 520 10.63 18.28 40.96
C TYR A 520 12.10 18.30 40.49
N GLN A 521 12.95 19.17 41.02
CA GLN A 521 14.38 19.20 40.68
C GLN A 521 15.07 17.91 41.10
N LYS A 522 14.70 17.38 42.26
CA LYS A 522 15.15 16.10 42.78
C LYS A 522 14.72 14.94 41.87
N ALA A 523 13.47 14.92 41.42
CA ALA A 523 13.00 13.94 40.44
C ALA A 523 13.78 14.01 39.11
N GLY A 524 14.13 15.22 38.65
CA GLY A 524 14.95 15.37 37.45
C GLY A 524 16.40 14.92 37.64
N TYR A 525 16.98 15.15 38.83
CA TYR A 525 18.27 14.56 39.21
C TYR A 525 18.22 13.03 39.22
N ASN A 526 17.19 12.43 39.84
CA ASN A 526 17.01 10.97 39.89
C ASN A 526 16.87 10.37 38.48
N TRP A 527 16.10 11.02 37.60
CA TRP A 527 15.98 10.63 36.20
C TRP A 527 17.32 10.66 35.46
N MET A 528 18.11 11.74 35.61
CA MET A 528 19.44 11.82 34.98
C MET A 528 20.43 10.80 35.56
N ARG A 529 20.37 10.52 36.88
CA ARG A 529 21.18 9.48 37.54
C ARG A 529 20.84 8.09 37.01
N PHE A 530 19.56 7.82 36.85
CA PHE A 530 19.08 6.58 36.27
C PHE A 530 19.60 6.43 34.83
N LEU A 531 19.46 7.43 33.96
CA LEU A 531 20.03 7.35 32.61
C LEU A 531 21.55 7.14 32.62
N ASN A 532 22.27 7.80 33.53
CA ASN A 532 23.71 7.62 33.71
C ASN A 532 24.09 6.18 34.10
N GLU A 533 23.34 5.54 35.00
CA GLU A 533 23.59 4.15 35.42
C GLU A 533 23.48 3.15 34.27
N TYR A 534 22.51 3.34 33.36
CA TYR A 534 22.26 2.47 32.21
C TYR A 534 23.00 2.90 30.94
N GLY A 535 23.92 3.87 31.00
CA GLY A 535 24.67 4.32 29.82
C GLY A 535 23.82 5.05 28.78
N LEU A 536 22.63 5.53 29.16
CA LEU A 536 21.69 6.22 28.29
C LEU A 536 21.90 7.74 28.37
N GLY A 537 21.68 8.44 27.27
CA GLY A 537 21.59 9.88 27.26
C GLY A 537 20.16 10.38 27.48
N GLY A 538 20.02 11.65 27.89
CA GLY A 538 18.72 12.32 28.01
C GLY A 538 18.68 13.75 27.49
N CYS A 539 17.47 14.26 27.26
CA CYS A 539 17.13 15.67 27.04
C CYS A 539 16.32 16.19 28.22
N LEU A 540 16.90 17.08 29.02
CA LEU A 540 16.17 17.81 30.05
C LEU A 540 15.56 19.06 29.42
N ALA A 541 14.26 18.96 29.13
CA ALA A 541 13.47 19.91 28.37
C ALA A 541 12.50 20.72 29.25
N ASP A 542 12.83 20.90 30.53
CA ASP A 542 12.04 21.71 31.46
C ASP A 542 11.87 23.16 30.99
N ASP A 543 10.73 23.76 31.32
CA ASP A 543 10.49 25.19 31.11
C ASP A 543 11.61 26.06 31.67
N MET A 544 11.81 27.21 31.04
CA MET A 544 12.87 28.15 31.38
C MET A 544 12.70 28.68 32.80
N GLY A 545 13.68 28.47 33.67
CA GLY A 545 13.65 28.95 35.05
C GLY A 545 13.35 27.88 36.11
N LEU A 546 13.06 26.63 35.71
CA LEU A 546 12.92 25.49 36.63
C LEU A 546 14.28 24.95 37.18
N GLY A 547 15.39 25.60 36.85
CA GLY A 547 16.71 25.24 37.41
C GLY A 547 17.35 24.01 36.78
N LYS A 548 17.38 23.93 35.44
CA LYS A 548 18.14 22.90 34.70
C LYS A 548 19.63 22.91 35.07
N THR A 549 20.20 24.10 35.27
CA THR A 549 21.60 24.30 35.66
C THR A 549 21.91 23.64 37.00
N VAL A 550 21.15 23.93 38.05
CA VAL A 550 21.38 23.33 39.39
C VAL A 550 21.16 21.81 39.39
N GLN A 551 20.16 21.31 38.66
CA GLN A 551 19.96 19.86 38.47
C GLN A 551 21.18 19.23 37.79
N THR A 552 21.72 19.85 36.74
CA THR A 552 22.90 19.36 36.03
C THR A 552 24.15 19.40 36.90
N LEU A 553 24.37 20.48 37.66
CA LEU A 553 25.51 20.58 38.58
C LEU A 553 25.46 19.50 39.66
N SER A 554 24.27 19.18 40.18
CA SER A 554 24.11 18.05 41.12
C SER A 554 24.46 16.70 40.46
N LEU A 555 24.10 16.48 39.20
CA LEU A 555 24.52 15.31 38.43
C LEU A 555 26.05 15.26 38.27
N LEU A 556 26.69 16.35 37.82
CA LEU A 556 28.13 16.39 37.59
C LEU A 556 28.94 16.20 38.88
N GLN A 557 28.45 16.73 40.00
CA GLN A 557 29.03 16.49 41.32
C GLN A 557 28.92 15.01 41.70
N SER A 558 27.76 14.37 41.47
CA SER A 558 27.62 12.92 41.71
C SER A 558 28.53 12.07 40.83
N VAL A 559 28.79 12.50 39.59
CA VAL A 559 29.71 11.82 38.67
C VAL A 559 31.13 11.90 39.20
N LYS A 560 31.57 13.06 39.70
CA LYS A 560 32.89 13.22 40.33
C LYS A 560 33.09 12.29 41.53
N GLU A 561 32.04 12.07 42.31
CA GLU A 561 32.11 11.23 43.51
C GLU A 561 32.13 9.72 43.22
N ASN A 562 31.59 9.29 42.07
CA ASN A 562 31.34 7.88 41.77
C ASN A 562 32.09 7.30 40.55
N ALA A 563 32.74 8.13 39.73
CA ALA A 563 33.42 7.68 38.51
C ALA A 563 34.94 7.86 38.57
N ASP A 564 35.69 6.83 38.15
CA ASP A 564 37.16 6.87 38.07
C ASP A 564 37.67 7.93 37.08
N GLN A 565 36.96 8.10 35.96
CA GLN A 565 37.18 9.17 35.00
C GLN A 565 35.98 10.11 35.04
N HIS A 566 36.16 11.32 35.57
CA HIS A 566 35.06 12.24 35.89
C HIS A 566 35.00 13.50 35.02
N VAL A 567 36.00 13.73 34.16
CA VAL A 567 36.10 14.97 33.36
C VAL A 567 34.91 15.12 32.44
N SER A 568 34.15 16.19 32.61
CA SER A 568 32.96 16.49 31.83
C SER A 568 33.14 17.75 30.99
N LEU A 569 32.48 17.81 29.83
CA LEU A 569 32.48 18.95 28.93
C LEU A 569 31.09 19.59 28.91
N LEU A 570 31.02 20.90 29.16
CA LEU A 570 29.81 21.70 29.03
C LEU A 570 29.98 22.69 27.89
N VAL A 571 29.09 22.60 26.90
CA VAL A 571 29.08 23.45 25.71
C VAL A 571 27.82 24.30 25.73
N LEU A 572 27.98 25.61 25.63
CA LEU A 572 26.87 26.55 25.82
C LEU A 572 27.07 27.85 25.02
N PRO A 573 26.04 28.68 24.79
CA PRO A 573 26.20 29.98 24.14
C PRO A 573 27.15 30.89 24.90
N LYS A 574 28.03 31.64 24.21
CA LYS A 574 29.06 32.49 24.85
C LYS A 574 28.53 33.37 26.00
N SER A 575 27.30 33.86 25.88
CA SER A 575 26.61 34.69 26.87
C SER A 575 26.30 33.99 28.20
N LEU A 576 26.23 32.66 28.24
CA LEU A 576 25.87 31.89 29.43
C LEU A 576 27.09 31.43 30.27
N ILE A 577 28.32 31.58 29.75
CA ILE A 577 29.54 31.04 30.38
C ILE A 577 29.70 31.56 31.80
N TYR A 578 29.54 32.87 31.97
CA TYR A 578 29.71 33.51 33.27
C TYR A 578 28.65 33.09 34.28
N ASN A 579 27.37 33.00 33.85
CA ASN A 579 26.29 32.56 34.72
C ASN A 579 26.50 31.12 35.22
N TRP A 580 26.89 30.20 34.33
CA TRP A 580 27.23 28.83 34.70
C TRP A 580 28.41 28.77 35.68
N HIS A 581 29.44 29.59 35.48
CA HIS A 581 30.58 29.67 36.38
C HIS A 581 30.16 30.12 37.80
N LEU A 582 29.33 31.16 37.91
CA LEU A 582 28.81 31.63 39.20
C LEU A 582 27.92 30.59 39.89
N GLU A 583 27.01 29.94 39.15
CA GLU A 583 26.14 28.90 39.70
C GLU A 583 26.96 27.70 40.19
N ALA A 584 27.98 27.29 39.43
CA ALA A 584 28.86 26.21 39.83
C ALA A 584 29.70 26.56 41.08
N TYR A 585 30.20 27.78 41.19
CA TYR A 585 30.89 28.25 42.40
C TYR A 585 29.98 28.24 43.63
N LYS A 586 28.69 28.57 43.44
CA LYS A 586 27.69 28.60 44.51
C LYS A 586 27.27 27.19 44.97
N PHE A 587 26.89 26.31 44.02
CA PHE A 587 26.26 25.03 44.33
C PHE A 587 27.24 23.86 44.40
N THR A 588 28.43 23.99 43.79
CA THR A 588 29.43 22.92 43.71
C THR A 588 30.84 23.51 43.90
N PRO A 589 31.13 24.15 45.05
CA PRO A 589 32.39 24.87 45.26
C PRO A 589 33.63 23.98 45.17
N GLY A 590 33.47 22.66 45.33
CA GLY A 590 34.54 21.68 45.20
C GLY A 590 34.86 21.23 43.76
N LEU A 591 34.08 21.64 42.73
CA LEU A 591 34.36 21.30 41.34
C LEU A 591 35.49 22.19 40.78
N LYS A 592 36.53 21.57 40.24
CA LYS A 592 37.60 22.25 39.49
C LYS A 592 37.11 22.54 38.08
N ILE A 593 36.92 23.81 37.77
CA ILE A 593 36.35 24.26 36.49
C ILE A 593 37.43 24.91 35.63
N LEU A 594 37.49 24.51 34.37
CA LEU A 594 38.29 25.17 33.34
C LEU A 594 37.40 25.93 32.38
N LEU A 595 37.62 27.25 32.27
CA LEU A 595 37.00 28.07 31.22
C LEU A 595 37.87 28.03 29.95
N HIS A 596 37.51 27.17 29.00
CA HIS A 596 38.16 27.13 27.69
C HIS A 596 37.48 28.12 26.72
N ALA A 597 37.72 29.42 26.99
CA ALA A 597 37.20 30.53 26.21
C ALA A 597 38.27 31.62 25.99
N GLY A 598 38.12 32.46 24.96
CA GLY A 598 39.01 33.60 24.71
C GLY A 598 40.24 33.27 23.85
N THR A 599 41.14 34.25 23.66
CA THR A 599 42.29 34.16 22.74
C THR A 599 43.52 33.48 23.33
N GLU A 600 43.68 33.49 24.65
CA GLU A 600 44.84 32.90 25.37
C GLU A 600 44.65 31.42 25.75
N ARG A 601 43.66 30.76 25.15
CA ARG A 601 43.36 29.35 25.42
C ARG A 601 44.48 28.42 24.94
N SER A 602 44.82 27.43 25.76
CA SER A 602 45.85 26.44 25.43
C SER A 602 45.43 25.56 24.25
N LYS A 603 46.39 25.20 23.40
CA LYS A 603 46.19 24.32 22.24
C LYS A 603 46.52 22.84 22.53
N GLN A 604 46.65 22.46 23.79
CA GLN A 604 46.99 21.09 24.21
C GLN A 604 45.89 20.50 25.09
N ASN A 605 45.43 19.29 24.79
CA ASN A 605 44.29 18.66 25.49
C ASN A 605 44.66 18.07 26.85
N LYS A 606 45.95 17.80 27.11
CA LYS A 606 46.44 17.09 28.31
C LYS A 606 46.03 17.77 29.62
N HIS A 607 45.86 19.09 29.61
CA HIS A 607 45.43 19.80 30.81
C HIS A 607 43.98 19.53 31.20
N PHE A 608 43.12 19.01 30.30
CA PHE A 608 41.72 18.72 30.63
C PHE A 608 41.61 17.71 31.78
N ALA A 609 42.53 16.75 31.86
CA ALA A 609 42.59 15.74 32.91
C ALA A 609 42.78 16.32 34.33
N ALA A 610 43.23 17.57 34.47
CA ALA A 610 43.42 18.22 35.77
C ALA A 610 42.14 18.85 36.35
N TYR A 611 41.04 18.85 35.59
CA TYR A 611 39.79 19.52 35.92
C TYR A 611 38.62 18.53 35.95
N ASP A 612 37.56 18.91 36.65
CA ASP A 612 36.33 18.11 36.73
C ASP A 612 35.34 18.52 35.62
N LEU A 613 35.31 19.81 35.30
CA LEU A 613 34.39 20.40 34.31
C LEU A 613 35.13 21.38 33.38
N VAL A 614 35.06 21.12 32.08
CA VAL A 614 35.54 22.02 31.03
C VAL A 614 34.34 22.76 30.45
N ILE A 615 34.36 24.09 30.47
CA ILE A 615 33.31 24.92 29.91
C ILE A 615 33.82 25.59 28.63
N THR A 616 33.07 25.47 27.54
CA THR A 616 33.38 26.16 26.28
C THR A 616 32.12 26.64 25.57
N SER A 617 32.30 27.32 24.44
CA SER A 617 31.18 27.77 23.60
C SER A 617 31.13 27.05 22.27
N TYR A 618 29.93 26.91 21.69
CA TYR A 618 29.73 26.24 20.40
C TYR A 618 30.69 26.70 19.29
N PRO A 619 30.94 28.01 19.08
CA PRO A 619 31.89 28.45 18.04
C PRO A 619 33.34 28.06 18.34
N ILE A 620 33.74 28.02 19.62
CA ILE A 620 35.10 27.64 20.02
C ILE A 620 35.29 26.14 19.86
N LEU A 621 34.31 25.35 20.31
CA LEU A 621 34.29 23.90 20.12
C LEU A 621 34.45 23.54 18.63
N SER A 622 33.66 24.17 17.76
CA SER A 622 33.73 23.91 16.31
C SER A 622 35.08 24.30 15.70
N ARG A 623 35.73 25.34 16.22
CA ARG A 623 37.03 25.82 15.73
C ARG A 623 38.19 24.93 16.18
N ASP A 624 38.12 24.45 17.41
CA ASP A 624 39.19 23.69 18.05
C ASP A 624 38.83 22.20 18.19
N ILE A 625 37.98 21.67 17.30
CA ILE A 625 37.42 20.32 17.42
C ILE A 625 38.50 19.22 17.50
N ASP A 626 39.63 19.38 16.80
CA ASP A 626 40.74 18.43 16.85
C ASP A 626 41.30 18.23 18.29
N LEU A 627 41.22 19.28 19.11
CA LEU A 627 41.60 19.24 20.52
C LEU A 627 40.61 18.43 21.36
N PHE A 628 39.31 18.64 21.12
CA PHE A 628 38.26 18.02 21.93
C PHE A 628 38.00 16.57 21.53
N LYS A 629 38.04 16.23 20.24
CA LYS A 629 37.79 14.85 19.76
C LYS A 629 38.89 13.86 20.15
N SER A 630 40.08 14.35 20.48
CA SER A 630 41.21 13.55 20.93
C SER A 630 41.22 13.26 22.44
N PHE A 631 40.23 13.75 23.18
CA PHE A 631 40.05 13.50 24.62
C PHE A 631 38.72 12.78 24.87
N TYR A 632 38.74 11.74 25.71
CA TYR A 632 37.55 10.98 26.08
C TYR A 632 36.89 11.60 27.31
N PHE A 633 35.72 12.23 27.14
CA PHE A 633 34.99 12.84 28.25
C PHE A 633 34.04 11.82 28.92
N ASN A 634 33.85 11.93 30.23
CA ASN A 634 32.84 11.11 30.88
C ASN A 634 31.43 11.58 30.53
N TYR A 635 31.21 12.89 30.55
CA TYR A 635 29.92 13.50 30.23
C TYR A 635 30.10 14.65 29.23
N ILE A 636 29.22 14.74 28.24
CA ILE A 636 29.06 15.94 27.41
C ILE A 636 27.66 16.50 27.63
N VAL A 637 27.62 17.74 28.10
CA VAL A 637 26.39 18.49 28.33
C VAL A 637 26.31 19.63 27.32
N LEU A 638 25.20 19.70 26.60
CA LEU A 638 24.88 20.80 25.70
C LEU A 638 23.79 21.66 26.34
N ASP A 639 24.11 22.90 26.69
CA ASP A 639 23.09 23.87 27.09
C ASP A 639 22.58 24.66 25.87
N GLU A 640 21.29 24.96 25.87
CA GLU A 640 20.59 25.51 24.70
C GLU A 640 20.85 24.66 23.44
N ALA A 641 20.53 23.35 23.55
CA ALA A 641 20.79 22.34 22.52
C ALA A 641 20.13 22.60 21.16
N GLN A 642 19.23 23.58 21.04
CA GLN A 642 18.75 24.08 19.75
C GLN A 642 19.89 24.63 18.85
N ALA A 643 21.08 24.91 19.42
CA ALA A 643 22.27 25.24 18.65
C ALA A 643 22.69 24.13 17.66
N ILE A 644 22.36 22.86 17.94
CA ILE A 644 22.70 21.72 17.08
C ILE A 644 21.55 21.24 16.19
N LYS A 645 20.47 22.03 16.06
CA LYS A 645 19.24 21.63 15.36
C LYS A 645 19.45 21.18 13.91
N ASN A 646 20.40 21.79 13.19
CA ASN A 646 20.69 21.46 11.79
C ASN A 646 21.88 20.48 11.67
N PRO A 647 21.66 19.21 11.24
CA PRO A 647 22.71 18.21 11.07
C PRO A 647 23.84 18.60 10.12
N SER A 648 23.56 19.47 9.15
CA SER A 648 24.55 19.90 8.15
C SER A 648 25.50 20.98 8.66
N SER A 649 25.20 21.61 9.80
CA SER A 649 25.98 22.72 10.34
C SER A 649 27.35 22.27 10.83
N ALA A 650 28.36 23.15 10.72
CA ALA A 650 29.71 22.87 11.22
C ALA A 650 29.73 22.59 12.74
N ILE A 651 28.89 23.30 13.50
CA ILE A 651 28.74 23.12 14.94
C ILE A 651 28.21 21.71 15.25
N THR A 652 27.12 21.29 14.60
CA THR A 652 26.54 19.96 14.84
C THR A 652 27.52 18.86 14.46
N LYS A 653 28.21 18.98 13.32
CA LYS A 653 29.24 18.00 12.92
C LYS A 653 30.35 17.89 13.98
N ALA A 654 30.88 19.01 14.44
CA ALA A 654 31.90 19.04 15.48
C ALA A 654 31.42 18.39 16.79
N VAL A 655 30.20 18.69 17.23
CA VAL A 655 29.61 18.07 18.44
C VAL A 655 29.48 16.55 18.30
N MET A 656 29.14 16.05 17.11
CA MET A 656 28.97 14.62 16.85
C MET A 656 30.31 13.85 16.81
N GLU A 657 31.44 14.52 16.53
CA GLU A 657 32.79 13.92 16.54
C GLU A 657 33.33 13.65 17.95
N LEU A 658 32.71 14.23 18.98
CA LEU A 658 33.18 14.13 20.36
C LEU A 658 33.05 12.73 20.95
N GLN A 659 34.11 12.30 21.62
CA GLN A 659 34.20 11.00 22.29
C GLN A 659 33.76 11.14 23.75
N CYS A 660 32.74 10.39 24.15
CA CYS A 660 32.28 10.38 25.53
C CYS A 660 31.50 9.14 25.92
N LYS A 661 31.31 8.96 27.22
CA LYS A 661 30.49 7.90 27.81
C LYS A 661 29.01 8.27 27.92
N HIS A 662 28.71 9.49 28.37
CA HIS A 662 27.33 9.95 28.60
C HIS A 662 27.06 11.31 27.95
N ARG A 663 25.81 11.53 27.54
CA ARG A 663 25.37 12.73 26.82
C ARG A 663 24.08 13.29 27.41
N LEU A 664 24.03 14.60 27.59
CA LEU A 664 22.87 15.32 28.11
C LEU A 664 22.64 16.58 27.28
N ALA A 665 21.42 16.75 26.81
CA ALA A 665 20.99 18.00 26.20
C ALA A 665 20.07 18.76 27.17
N LEU A 666 20.27 20.05 27.29
CA LEU A 666 19.39 20.96 28.00
C LEU A 666 18.73 21.88 26.98
N SER A 667 17.40 21.93 27.00
CA SER A 667 16.65 22.84 26.13
C SER A 667 15.47 23.44 26.89
N GLY A 668 15.10 24.68 26.59
CA GLY A 668 13.82 25.25 26.99
C GLY A 668 12.67 24.86 26.06
N THR A 669 13.01 24.41 24.85
CA THR A 669 12.11 24.17 23.72
C THR A 669 12.68 23.00 22.91
N PRO A 670 12.46 21.75 23.33
CA PRO A 670 13.10 20.58 22.69
C PRO A 670 12.70 20.43 21.21
N VAL A 671 11.47 20.79 20.87
CA VAL A 671 10.92 20.73 19.50
C VAL A 671 10.35 22.10 19.19
N GLU A 672 11.14 22.91 18.49
CA GLU A 672 10.83 24.34 18.33
C GLU A 672 10.42 24.71 16.90
N ASN A 673 10.78 23.90 15.88
CA ASN A 673 10.53 24.26 14.47
C ASN A 673 10.39 23.09 13.46
N SER A 674 10.91 21.88 13.71
CA SER A 674 10.79 20.74 12.79
C SER A 674 11.09 19.37 13.41
N ILE A 675 10.50 18.32 12.84
CA ILE A 675 10.79 16.91 13.19
C ILE A 675 12.27 16.56 12.93
N MET A 676 12.90 17.25 11.97
CA MET A 676 14.32 17.09 11.66
C MET A 676 15.24 17.57 12.81
N ASP A 677 14.84 18.64 13.51
CA ASP A 677 15.61 19.19 14.61
C ASP A 677 15.68 18.20 15.79
N LEU A 678 14.55 17.51 16.03
CA LEU A 678 14.46 16.41 16.99
C LEU A 678 15.45 15.29 16.65
N TRP A 679 15.54 14.87 15.39
CA TRP A 679 16.50 13.83 14.99
C TRP A 679 17.93 14.20 15.35
N SER A 680 18.33 15.45 15.10
CA SER A 680 19.69 15.92 15.38
C SER A 680 20.01 15.84 16.88
N GLN A 681 19.10 16.29 17.74
CA GLN A 681 19.28 16.27 19.19
C GLN A 681 19.24 14.83 19.73
N MET A 682 18.29 14.01 19.29
CA MET A 682 18.16 12.63 19.75
C MET A 682 19.34 11.77 19.30
N ASN A 683 19.86 11.98 18.08
CA ASN A 683 21.05 11.30 17.61
C ASN A 683 22.33 11.78 18.32
N PHE A 684 22.36 13.03 18.82
CA PHE A 684 23.43 13.42 19.73
C PHE A 684 23.30 12.63 21.03
N ILE A 685 22.15 12.67 21.70
CA ILE A 685 21.97 12.09 23.03
C ILE A 685 22.17 10.56 23.03
N ASN A 686 21.54 9.86 22.09
CA ASN A 686 21.64 8.42 21.90
C ASN A 686 21.93 8.12 20.41
N PRO A 687 23.21 8.05 20.01
CA PRO A 687 23.60 7.79 18.62
C PRO A 687 22.97 6.51 18.08
N GLY A 688 22.30 6.60 16.93
CA GLY A 688 21.65 5.46 16.28
C GLY A 688 20.20 5.17 16.73
N LEU A 689 19.69 5.86 17.77
CA LEU A 689 18.32 5.67 18.27
C LEU A 689 17.25 5.79 17.18
N LEU A 690 17.40 6.78 16.30
CA LEU A 690 16.48 7.05 15.19
C LEU A 690 17.06 6.65 13.82
N GLY A 691 18.18 5.91 13.83
CA GLY A 691 18.82 5.38 12.64
C GLY A 691 19.49 6.46 11.81
N THR A 692 19.82 6.11 10.57
CA THR A 692 20.47 7.05 9.65
C THR A 692 19.55 8.21 9.28
N GLN A 693 20.14 9.32 8.86
CA GLN A 693 19.40 10.49 8.42
C GLN A 693 18.45 10.17 7.24
N THR A 694 18.88 9.27 6.35
CA THR A 694 18.08 8.84 5.18
C THR A 694 16.89 8.00 5.62
N TYR A 695 17.12 7.01 6.49
CA TYR A 695 16.07 6.19 7.06
C TYR A 695 15.04 7.05 7.80
N PHE A 696 15.48 7.94 8.69
CA PHE A 696 14.58 8.82 9.44
C PHE A 696 13.70 9.68 8.51
N LYS A 697 14.26 10.17 7.40
CA LYS A 697 13.50 10.95 6.43
C LYS A 697 12.41 10.16 5.74
N GLN A 698 12.70 8.93 5.33
CA GLN A 698 11.75 8.05 4.63
C GLN A 698 10.72 7.47 5.59
N GLU A 699 11.16 7.07 6.78
CA GLU A 699 10.33 6.37 7.75
C GLU A 699 9.44 7.30 8.54
N PHE A 700 9.94 8.45 9.01
CA PHE A 700 9.18 9.34 9.90
C PHE A 700 8.86 10.68 9.25
N LEU A 701 9.87 11.41 8.78
CA LEU A 701 9.68 12.81 8.34
C LEU A 701 8.69 12.93 7.18
N GLN A 702 8.87 12.17 6.10
CA GLN A 702 7.98 12.26 4.94
C GLN A 702 6.55 11.76 5.24
N PRO A 703 6.33 10.62 5.90
CA PRO A 703 4.98 10.19 6.26
C PRO A 703 4.26 11.16 7.20
N ILE A 704 4.95 11.70 8.21
CA ILE A 704 4.33 12.61 9.17
C ILE A 704 4.05 13.97 8.51
N GLU A 705 5.05 14.62 7.89
CA GLU A 705 4.87 15.98 7.34
C GLU A 705 4.06 16.01 6.03
N LYS A 706 4.17 15.00 5.16
CA LYS A 706 3.49 15.03 3.84
C LYS A 706 2.19 14.25 3.79
N LYS A 707 2.07 13.18 4.57
CA LYS A 707 0.89 12.28 4.53
C LYS A 707 0.01 12.39 5.76
N GLY A 708 0.42 13.13 6.79
CA GLY A 708 -0.33 13.27 8.04
C GLY A 708 -0.46 11.95 8.81
N ASP A 709 0.56 11.09 8.74
CA ASP A 709 0.52 9.76 9.35
C ASP A 709 0.65 9.83 10.89
N GLU A 710 -0.50 9.83 11.57
CA GLU A 710 -0.57 9.87 13.03
C GLU A 710 0.02 8.63 13.71
N GLN A 711 -0.04 7.46 13.06
CA GLN A 711 0.50 6.23 13.65
C GLN A 711 2.02 6.32 13.75
N LYS A 712 2.67 6.80 12.68
CA LYS A 712 4.12 7.04 12.71
C LYS A 712 4.53 8.16 13.66
N ALA A 713 3.71 9.19 13.82
CA ALA A 713 3.96 10.23 14.83
C ALA A 713 3.91 9.65 16.26
N LYS A 714 2.90 8.84 16.59
CA LYS A 714 2.80 8.14 17.88
C LYS A 714 3.96 7.18 18.12
N ARG A 715 4.37 6.45 17.08
CA ARG A 715 5.54 5.56 17.13
C ARG A 715 6.82 6.32 17.45
N LEU A 716 7.08 7.42 16.74
CA LEU A 716 8.24 8.27 17.00
C LEU A 716 8.20 8.84 18.42
N GLN A 717 7.03 9.27 18.90
CA GLN A 717 6.85 9.77 20.26
C GLN A 717 7.20 8.69 21.30
N ALA A 718 6.71 7.46 21.12
CA ALA A 718 6.99 6.35 22.01
C ALA A 718 8.49 5.99 22.07
N MET A 719 9.21 6.14 20.94
CA MET A 719 10.66 5.90 20.88
C MET A 719 11.47 6.96 21.64
N ILE A 720 11.09 8.24 21.56
CA ILE A 720 11.86 9.34 22.17
C ILE A 720 11.48 9.62 23.62
N SER A 721 10.23 9.34 24.01
CA SER A 721 9.66 9.74 25.30
C SER A 721 10.50 9.34 26.52
N PRO A 722 11.11 8.15 26.59
CA PRO A 722 11.95 7.77 27.75
C PRO A 722 13.17 8.67 27.96
N PHE A 723 13.65 9.29 26.89
CA PHE A 723 14.87 10.09 26.88
C PHE A 723 14.59 11.59 26.93
N ILE A 724 13.33 12.01 27.08
CA ILE A 724 12.95 13.42 27.19
C ILE A 724 12.15 13.63 28.47
N LEU A 725 12.70 14.43 29.39
CA LEU A 725 11.96 14.91 30.56
C LEU A 725 11.56 16.37 30.33
N ARG A 726 10.25 16.61 30.17
CA ARG A 726 9.67 17.95 29.97
C ARG A 726 8.62 18.24 31.04
N ARG A 727 8.77 19.36 31.73
CA ARG A 727 7.84 19.85 32.76
C ARG A 727 7.55 21.32 32.58
N MET A 728 6.28 21.69 32.74
CA MET A 728 5.85 23.08 32.66
C MET A 728 5.84 23.76 34.04
N LYS A 729 6.08 25.08 34.09
CA LYS A 729 6.01 25.84 35.36
C LYS A 729 4.66 25.66 36.07
N SER A 730 3.57 25.68 35.32
CA SER A 730 2.21 25.49 35.82
C SER A 730 1.98 24.12 36.48
N GLN A 731 2.79 23.11 36.15
CA GLN A 731 2.67 21.77 36.70
C GLN A 731 3.48 21.58 37.99
N VAL A 732 4.59 22.32 38.15
CA VAL A 732 5.59 22.00 39.19
C VAL A 732 6.01 23.16 40.09
N ALA A 733 5.62 24.39 39.76
CA ALA A 733 6.05 25.61 40.46
C ALA A 733 4.86 26.49 40.88
N ASN A 734 3.90 25.89 41.61
CA ASN A 734 2.71 26.59 42.14
C ASN A 734 3.03 27.74 43.11
N GLU A 735 4.28 27.84 43.59
CA GLU A 735 4.76 28.93 44.46
C GLU A 735 5.13 30.21 43.69
N LEU A 736 5.24 30.16 42.36
CA LEU A 736 5.53 31.35 41.56
C LEU A 736 4.31 32.27 41.55
N PRO A 737 4.48 33.60 41.75
CA PRO A 737 3.39 34.56 41.57
C PRO A 737 2.81 34.46 40.16
N ASP A 738 1.54 34.80 39.99
CA ASP A 738 0.92 34.78 38.67
C ASP A 738 1.64 35.72 37.68
N LYS A 739 1.58 35.36 36.40
CA LYS A 739 1.91 36.28 35.30
C LYS A 739 0.62 36.65 34.58
N VAL A 740 0.42 37.94 34.35
CA VAL A 740 -0.74 38.43 33.59
C VAL A 740 -0.21 38.97 32.27
N ILE A 741 -0.70 38.40 31.17
CA ILE A 741 -0.33 38.84 29.82
C ILE A 741 -1.50 39.63 29.25
N ASN A 742 -1.31 40.93 29.10
CA ASN A 742 -2.26 41.86 28.52
C ASN A 742 -1.84 42.22 27.10
N VAL A 743 -2.73 42.01 26.14
CA VAL A 743 -2.57 42.54 24.78
C VAL A 743 -3.11 43.96 24.77
N HIS A 744 -2.23 44.93 24.55
CA HIS A 744 -2.56 46.34 24.52
C HIS A 744 -2.60 46.80 23.07
N TYR A 745 -3.82 46.98 22.55
CA TYR A 745 -4.05 47.39 21.16
C TYR A 745 -3.94 48.91 21.03
N VAL A 746 -3.07 49.35 20.12
CA VAL A 746 -2.80 50.77 19.88
C VAL A 746 -3.26 51.18 18.48
N GLU A 747 -3.80 52.38 18.35
CA GLU A 747 -4.17 52.96 17.07
C GLU A 747 -3.01 53.76 16.46
N MET A 748 -2.92 53.78 15.13
CA MET A 748 -1.94 54.62 14.44
C MET A 748 -2.40 56.07 14.48
N SER A 749 -1.45 57.03 14.45
CA SER A 749 -1.79 58.40 14.10
C SER A 749 -2.27 58.49 12.66
N ASP A 750 -3.04 59.52 12.31
CA ASP A 750 -3.56 59.70 10.95
C ASP A 750 -2.42 59.77 9.90
N GLU A 751 -1.31 60.43 10.25
CA GLU A 751 -0.11 60.51 9.40
C GLU A 751 0.56 59.14 9.23
N GLN A 752 0.71 58.38 10.32
CA GLN A 752 1.26 57.03 10.30
C GLN A 752 0.38 56.09 9.47
N GLN A 753 -0.95 56.16 9.61
CA GLN A 753 -1.89 55.30 8.90
C GLN A 753 -1.83 55.55 7.39
N ASN A 754 -1.80 56.82 6.95
CA ASN A 754 -1.66 57.17 5.55
C ASN A 754 -0.33 56.67 4.95
N ALA A 755 0.76 56.82 5.71
CA ALA A 755 2.07 56.32 5.29
C ALA A 755 2.11 54.78 5.23
N TYR A 756 1.48 54.11 6.19
CA TYR A 756 1.38 52.65 6.25
C TYR A 756 0.60 52.09 5.07
N GLU A 757 -0.59 52.62 4.76
CA GLU A 757 -1.43 52.14 3.65
C GLU A 757 -0.76 52.34 2.29
N LYS A 758 -0.05 53.46 2.09
CA LYS A 758 0.74 53.68 0.88
C LYS A 758 1.81 52.59 0.70
N ILE A 759 2.59 52.32 1.75
CA ILE A 759 3.63 51.28 1.70
C ILE A 759 3.02 49.87 1.57
N LYS A 760 1.87 49.61 2.18
CA LYS A 760 1.12 48.35 2.06
C LYS A 760 0.70 48.11 0.61
N ALA A 761 0.14 49.13 -0.04
CA ALA A 761 -0.23 49.07 -1.46
C ALA A 761 0.99 48.84 -2.37
N ASP A 762 2.09 49.55 -2.14
CA ASP A 762 3.34 49.40 -2.90
C ASP A 762 3.93 47.99 -2.73
N CYS A 763 4.01 47.49 -1.49
CA CYS A 763 4.48 46.15 -1.19
C CYS A 763 3.61 45.10 -1.86
N ARG A 764 2.28 45.26 -1.76
CA ARG A 764 1.32 44.36 -2.40
C ARG A 764 1.55 44.28 -3.89
N LYS A 765 1.65 45.42 -4.58
CA LYS A 765 1.90 45.48 -6.02
C LYS A 765 3.20 44.77 -6.41
N MET A 766 4.32 45.11 -5.76
CA MET A 766 5.62 44.50 -6.05
C MET A 766 5.63 42.97 -5.84
N ILE A 767 4.95 42.49 -4.79
CA ILE A 767 4.89 41.05 -4.48
C ILE A 767 4.07 40.32 -5.53
N PHE A 768 2.91 40.86 -5.92
CA PHE A 768 2.05 40.23 -6.94
C PHE A 768 2.73 40.19 -8.32
N GLU A 769 3.37 41.28 -8.75
CA GLU A 769 4.13 41.33 -10.00
C GLU A 769 5.28 40.29 -10.00
N SER A 770 6.04 40.22 -8.90
CA SER A 770 7.11 39.22 -8.74
C SER A 770 6.57 37.78 -8.78
N MET A 771 5.42 37.52 -8.16
CA MET A 771 4.81 36.18 -8.12
C MET A 771 4.36 35.73 -9.50
N ASP A 772 3.80 36.65 -10.29
CA ASP A 772 3.33 36.36 -11.65
C ASP A 772 4.52 36.14 -12.61
N GLU A 773 5.66 36.82 -12.40
CA GLU A 773 6.85 36.71 -13.25
C GLU A 773 7.78 35.53 -12.89
N PHE A 774 8.06 35.31 -11.59
CA PHE A 774 9.09 34.37 -11.13
C PHE A 774 8.53 33.17 -10.34
N GLY A 775 7.22 33.13 -10.10
CA GLY A 775 6.56 32.14 -9.26
C GLY A 775 6.65 32.44 -7.76
N VAL A 776 5.82 31.74 -6.97
CA VAL A 776 5.66 31.97 -5.52
C VAL A 776 6.96 31.72 -4.75
N ASP A 777 7.67 30.63 -5.03
CA ASP A 777 8.89 30.25 -4.29
C ASP A 777 10.01 31.27 -4.41
N LYS A 778 10.23 31.86 -5.60
CA LYS A 778 11.25 32.89 -5.83
C LYS A 778 10.84 34.26 -5.27
N SER A 779 9.54 34.51 -5.14
CA SER A 779 8.98 35.78 -4.65
C SER A 779 8.91 35.89 -3.12
N ARG A 780 9.19 34.79 -2.40
CA ARG A 780 9.20 34.77 -0.92
C ARG A 780 10.16 35.78 -0.30
N PHE A 781 11.30 36.03 -0.94
CA PHE A 781 12.26 37.02 -0.43
C PHE A 781 11.68 38.43 -0.46
N MET A 782 10.95 38.80 -1.52
CA MET A 782 10.28 40.09 -1.64
C MET A 782 9.15 40.24 -0.62
N LEU A 783 8.39 39.17 -0.38
CA LEU A 783 7.38 39.13 0.68
C LEU A 783 7.99 39.40 2.05
N LEU A 784 9.07 38.69 2.43
CA LEU A 784 9.74 38.91 3.72
C LEU A 784 10.26 40.33 3.88
N LYS A 785 10.78 40.93 2.80
CA LYS A 785 11.22 42.34 2.79
C LYS A 785 10.05 43.30 2.99
N GLY A 786 8.93 43.08 2.30
CA GLY A 786 7.71 43.89 2.46
C GLY A 786 7.15 43.81 3.87
N LEU A 787 7.04 42.60 4.43
CA LEU A 787 6.58 42.39 5.80
C LEU A 787 7.50 43.02 6.84
N MET A 788 8.82 42.98 6.63
CA MET A 788 9.76 43.68 7.51
C MET A 788 9.47 45.19 7.53
N LYS A 789 9.25 45.79 6.35
CA LYS A 789 8.96 47.22 6.23
C LYS A 789 7.62 47.58 6.88
N LEU A 790 6.58 46.77 6.69
CA LEU A 790 5.28 46.98 7.35
C LEU A 790 5.39 46.87 8.87
N ARG A 791 6.14 45.90 9.40
CA ARG A 791 6.41 45.81 10.85
C ARG A 791 7.14 47.04 11.38
N GLN A 792 8.11 47.57 10.64
CA GLN A 792 8.79 48.81 11.00
C GLN A 792 7.81 49.99 11.04
N MET A 793 6.98 50.16 9.99
CA MET A 793 5.98 51.23 9.90
C MET A 793 4.91 51.14 11.01
N ALA A 794 4.49 49.92 11.39
CA ALA A 794 3.52 49.70 12.47
C ALA A 794 4.09 50.09 13.85
N ASN A 795 5.41 49.96 14.04
CA ASN A 795 6.09 50.34 15.27
C ASN A 795 6.37 51.83 15.35
N HIS A 796 7.07 52.36 14.35
CA HIS A 796 7.31 53.78 14.17
C HIS A 796 7.81 54.02 12.73
N PRO A 797 7.19 54.92 11.93
CA PRO A 797 7.58 55.08 10.52
C PRO A 797 9.04 55.48 10.28
N ILE A 798 9.68 56.17 11.23
CA ILE A 798 11.12 56.52 11.17
C ILE A 798 12.05 55.29 11.04
N LEU A 799 11.59 54.10 11.47
CA LEU A 799 12.32 52.84 11.35
C LEU A 799 12.41 52.35 9.90
N ALA A 800 11.46 52.76 9.05
CA ALA A 800 11.39 52.39 7.64
C ALA A 800 11.75 53.56 6.70
N ASP A 801 11.56 54.79 7.15
CA ASP A 801 11.87 56.02 6.42
C ASP A 801 12.48 57.06 7.37
N SER A 802 13.80 57.26 7.27
CA SER A 802 14.52 58.21 8.12
C SER A 802 14.12 59.67 7.92
N GLY A 803 13.40 60.00 6.84
CA GLY A 803 12.88 61.35 6.58
C GLY A 803 11.50 61.63 7.18
N TYR A 804 10.92 60.68 7.91
CA TYR A 804 9.63 60.87 8.57
C TYR A 804 9.78 61.72 9.83
N GLU A 805 9.03 62.81 9.92
CA GLU A 805 9.07 63.78 11.03
C GLU A 805 7.86 63.69 11.99
N GLY A 806 6.85 62.88 11.65
CA GLY A 806 5.66 62.71 12.48
C GLY A 806 5.87 61.75 13.66
N ASP A 807 4.85 61.64 14.51
CA ASP A 807 4.83 60.70 15.64
C ASP A 807 4.26 59.33 15.24
N SER A 808 4.32 58.38 16.19
CA SER A 808 3.69 57.07 16.09
C SER A 808 2.81 56.79 17.30
N GLY A 809 1.57 56.34 17.07
CA GLY A 809 0.62 56.08 18.14
C GLY A 809 1.12 55.05 19.16
N LYS A 810 1.81 53.99 18.70
CA LYS A 810 2.43 53.01 19.60
C LYS A 810 3.50 53.63 20.49
N PHE A 811 4.36 54.47 19.91
CA PHE A 811 5.44 55.09 20.66
C PHE A 811 4.91 56.03 21.74
N GLU A 812 3.85 56.80 21.45
CA GLU A 812 3.17 57.64 22.44
C GLU A 812 2.58 56.83 23.61
N GLU A 813 1.82 55.78 23.32
CA GLU A 813 1.22 54.92 24.36
C GLU A 813 2.29 54.23 25.23
N VAL A 814 3.39 53.77 24.62
CA VAL A 814 4.50 53.18 25.37
C VAL A 814 5.15 54.23 26.28
N LYS A 815 5.33 55.48 25.83
CA LYS A 815 5.88 56.57 26.66
C LYS A 815 4.96 56.87 27.84
N GLU A 816 3.66 57.01 27.60
CA GLU A 816 2.66 57.28 28.63
C GLU A 816 2.67 56.17 29.69
N MET A 817 2.49 54.92 29.28
CA MET A 817 2.46 53.78 30.20
C MET A 817 3.79 53.59 30.95
N LEU A 818 4.92 53.82 30.29
CA LEU A 818 6.24 53.74 30.93
C LEU A 818 6.39 54.82 32.01
N SER A 819 5.93 56.04 31.75
CA SER A 819 5.98 57.14 32.71
C SER A 819 5.12 56.86 33.95
N THR A 820 3.92 56.28 33.77
CA THR A 820 3.04 55.88 34.88
C THR A 820 3.70 54.81 35.75
N VAL A 821 4.16 53.72 35.13
CA VAL A 821 4.72 52.57 35.87
C VAL A 821 6.02 52.95 36.60
N THR A 822 6.88 53.75 35.95
CA THR A 822 8.12 54.20 36.60
C THR A 822 7.87 55.25 37.68
N GLY A 823 6.84 56.09 37.55
CA GLY A 823 6.38 57.04 38.57
C GLY A 823 5.86 56.37 39.84
N GLU A 824 5.27 55.18 39.72
CA GLU A 824 4.88 54.32 40.85
C GLU A 824 6.09 53.61 41.51
N GLY A 825 7.30 53.81 40.98
CA GLY A 825 8.54 53.24 41.52
C GLY A 825 8.85 51.82 41.02
N ASN A 826 8.03 51.27 40.12
CA ASN A 826 8.21 49.94 39.56
C ASN A 826 9.35 49.88 38.53
N LYS A 827 10.00 48.72 38.43
CA LYS A 827 11.05 48.44 37.42
C LYS A 827 10.45 47.74 36.21
N VAL A 828 10.82 48.21 35.01
CA VAL A 828 10.26 47.79 33.72
C VAL A 828 11.35 47.24 32.79
N LEU A 829 11.10 46.06 32.21
CA LEU A 829 11.88 45.54 31.08
C LEU A 829 11.18 45.92 29.77
N VAL A 830 11.91 46.50 28.84
CA VAL A 830 11.39 46.90 27.54
C VAL A 830 12.12 46.12 26.46
N PHE A 831 11.38 45.25 25.76
CA PHE A 831 11.92 44.44 24.67
C PHE A 831 11.43 44.92 23.31
N SER A 832 12.35 44.90 22.35
CA SER A 832 12.03 45.10 20.94
C SER A 832 12.92 44.22 20.05
N SER A 833 12.38 43.75 18.92
CA SER A 833 13.20 43.06 17.91
C SER A 833 14.03 44.03 17.05
N PHE A 834 13.71 45.33 17.09
CA PHE A 834 14.38 46.39 16.34
C PHE A 834 15.26 47.24 17.26
N THR A 835 16.59 47.14 17.13
CA THR A 835 17.53 47.94 17.93
C THR A 835 17.34 49.44 17.71
N GLN A 836 16.94 49.87 16.51
CA GLN A 836 16.60 51.25 16.21
C GLN A 836 15.43 51.77 17.05
N HIS A 837 14.41 50.94 17.32
CA HIS A 837 13.29 51.34 18.17
C HIS A 837 13.74 51.52 19.63
N LEU A 838 14.65 50.67 20.10
CA LEU A 838 15.28 50.86 21.42
C LEU A 838 16.11 52.13 21.50
N GLN A 839 16.72 52.59 20.39
CA GLN A 839 17.44 53.87 20.37
C GLN A 839 16.49 55.07 20.49
N LEU A 840 15.28 55.00 19.89
CA LEU A 840 14.25 56.02 20.09
C LEU A 840 13.81 56.09 21.55
N MET A 841 13.54 54.93 22.17
CA MET A 841 13.22 54.86 23.60
C MET A 841 14.36 55.39 24.46
N LYS A 842 15.61 55.08 24.10
CA LYS A 842 16.80 55.59 24.78
C LYS A 842 16.86 57.12 24.76
N GLN A 843 16.66 57.73 23.58
CA GLN A 843 16.65 59.18 23.43
C GLN A 843 15.55 59.81 24.29
N TYR A 844 14.33 59.26 24.27
CA TYR A 844 13.25 59.73 25.12
C TYR A 844 13.60 59.67 26.62
N LEU A 845 14.18 58.56 27.09
CA LEU A 845 14.60 58.41 28.49
C LEU A 845 15.68 59.43 28.89
N GLU A 846 16.59 59.76 27.98
CA GLU A 846 17.62 60.79 28.20
C GLU A 846 17.00 62.19 28.29
N GLU A 847 16.06 62.53 27.40
CA GLU A 847 15.32 63.79 27.42
C GLU A 847 14.51 63.97 28.73
N GLN A 848 13.88 62.90 29.21
CA GLN A 848 13.13 62.89 30.47
C GLN A 848 14.00 62.68 31.72
N LYS A 849 15.33 62.53 31.56
CA LYS A 849 16.30 62.27 32.64
C LYS A 849 15.97 61.02 33.48
N ILE A 850 15.40 59.99 32.86
CA ILE A 850 15.10 58.71 33.52
C ILE A 850 16.32 57.79 33.40
N ALA A 851 16.82 57.29 34.53
CA ALA A 851 17.96 56.37 34.54
C ALA A 851 17.57 54.98 34.00
N TYR A 852 18.38 54.49 33.06
CA TYR A 852 18.14 53.21 32.39
C TYR A 852 19.40 52.37 32.23
N SER A 853 19.21 51.07 32.00
CA SER A 853 20.24 50.14 31.51
C SER A 853 19.91 49.71 30.08
N TYR A 854 20.93 49.34 29.31
CA TYR A 854 20.78 48.99 27.89
C TYR A 854 21.57 47.72 27.55
N LEU A 855 20.94 46.80 26.83
CA LEU A 855 21.58 45.55 26.41
C LEU A 855 21.14 45.12 25.00
N ASP A 856 22.14 45.00 24.13
CA ASP A 856 22.01 44.53 22.75
C ASP A 856 23.11 43.53 22.37
N GLY A 857 23.22 43.22 21.07
CA GLY A 857 24.25 42.33 20.56
C GLY A 857 25.68 42.88 20.67
N GLN A 858 25.85 44.20 20.72
CA GLN A 858 27.16 44.88 20.73
C GLN A 858 27.68 45.20 22.14
N THR A 859 26.82 45.09 23.15
CA THR A 859 27.15 45.35 24.56
C THR A 859 28.25 44.39 25.04
N GLN A 860 29.40 44.94 25.44
CA GLN A 860 30.55 44.17 25.93
C GLN A 860 30.38 43.72 27.39
N ASP A 861 30.05 44.64 28.30
CA ASP A 861 29.84 44.33 29.72
C ASP A 861 28.36 44.15 30.04
N ARG A 862 27.84 42.97 29.70
CA ARG A 862 26.43 42.61 29.93
C ARG A 862 26.10 42.46 31.41
N GLN A 863 27.05 41.95 32.20
CA GLN A 863 26.84 41.67 33.61
C GLN A 863 26.68 42.96 34.41
N TYR A 864 27.53 43.95 34.14
CA TYR A 864 27.39 45.27 34.76
C TYR A 864 26.00 45.87 34.55
N GLN A 865 25.43 45.79 33.34
CA GLN A 865 24.08 46.32 33.06
C GLN A 865 22.99 45.57 33.84
N VAL A 866 23.13 44.25 33.99
CA VAL A 866 22.20 43.41 34.76
C VAL A 866 22.30 43.74 36.24
N ASP A 867 23.51 43.79 36.79
CA ASP A 867 23.75 44.09 38.20
C ASP A 867 23.33 45.51 38.55
N ARG A 868 23.57 46.48 37.65
CA ARG A 868 23.08 47.85 37.76
C ARG A 868 21.55 47.86 37.83
N PHE A 869 20.86 47.22 36.89
CA PHE A 869 19.39 47.18 36.93
C PHE A 869 18.84 46.45 38.17
N GLN A 870 19.48 45.38 38.63
CA GLN A 870 19.02 44.59 39.78
C GLN A 870 19.25 45.31 41.12
N ASN A 871 20.40 45.97 41.29
CA ASN A 871 20.87 46.47 42.58
C ASN A 871 20.76 47.99 42.75
N ASP A 872 20.70 48.78 41.65
CA ASP A 872 20.52 50.23 41.72
C ASP A 872 19.03 50.59 41.63
N ASP A 873 18.48 51.16 42.70
CA ASP A 873 17.06 51.53 42.75
C ASP A 873 16.70 52.77 41.92
N THR A 874 17.69 53.57 41.51
CA THR A 874 17.48 54.72 40.63
C THR A 874 17.20 54.30 39.19
N VAL A 875 17.71 53.14 38.77
CA VAL A 875 17.55 52.60 37.42
C VAL A 875 16.22 51.85 37.34
N LYS A 876 15.23 52.46 36.70
CA LYS A 876 13.88 51.90 36.60
C LYS A 876 13.60 51.18 35.29
N VAL A 877 14.33 51.48 34.23
CA VAL A 877 14.07 50.94 32.89
C VAL A 877 15.26 50.12 32.40
N PHE A 878 15.00 48.96 31.80
CA PHE A 878 16.00 48.17 31.08
C PHE A 878 15.56 47.95 29.63
N LEU A 879 16.28 48.56 28.68
CA LEU A 879 16.08 48.36 27.25
C LEU A 879 16.87 47.15 26.77
N ILE A 880 16.19 46.14 26.22
CA ILE A 880 16.79 44.86 25.83
C ILE A 880 16.36 44.46 24.43
N SER A 881 17.30 44.20 23.52
CA SER A 881 16.92 43.61 22.22
C SER A 881 16.41 42.18 22.41
N LEU A 882 15.31 41.79 21.76
CA LEU A 882 14.67 40.49 21.96
C LEU A 882 15.66 39.32 21.73
N LYS A 883 16.56 39.45 20.75
CA LYS A 883 17.64 38.48 20.49
C LYS A 883 18.67 38.39 21.61
N ALA A 884 19.06 39.51 22.22
CA ALA A 884 20.02 39.52 23.31
C ALA A 884 19.38 39.09 24.64
N GLY A 885 18.09 39.41 24.84
CA GLY A 885 17.26 38.99 25.97
C GLY A 885 17.00 37.47 26.02
N GLY A 886 17.10 36.79 24.87
CA GLY A 886 17.01 35.33 24.79
C GLY A 886 18.13 34.60 25.55
N THR A 887 19.25 35.25 25.86
CA THR A 887 20.38 34.64 26.57
C THR A 887 20.22 34.74 28.09
N GLY A 888 20.35 33.63 28.83
CA GLY A 888 19.91 33.34 30.21
C GLY A 888 20.23 34.31 31.36
N LEU A 889 19.82 35.57 31.22
CA LEU A 889 19.89 36.59 32.26
C LEU A 889 18.86 36.32 33.37
N ASN A 890 19.19 36.73 34.60
CA ASN A 890 18.27 36.71 35.73
C ASN A 890 17.82 38.14 36.03
N LEU A 891 16.52 38.46 35.90
CA LEU A 891 15.96 39.82 35.98
C LEU A 891 14.75 39.91 36.92
N THR A 892 14.77 39.18 38.04
CA THR A 892 13.65 39.04 38.99
C THR A 892 13.18 40.32 39.67
N LYS A 893 13.93 41.45 39.62
CA LYS A 893 13.48 42.73 40.21
C LYS A 893 12.47 43.49 39.35
N ALA A 894 12.27 43.09 38.10
CA ALA A 894 11.25 43.70 37.25
C ALA A 894 9.86 43.17 37.59
N GLY A 895 8.90 44.08 37.81
CA GLY A 895 7.49 43.76 37.96
C GLY A 895 6.71 43.87 36.65
N TYR A 896 7.26 44.60 35.67
CA TYR A 896 6.60 44.89 34.40
C TYR A 896 7.50 44.51 33.22
N VAL A 897 6.89 43.95 32.17
CA VAL A 897 7.56 43.58 30.92
C VAL A 897 6.77 44.15 29.74
N PHE A 898 7.38 45.04 28.97
CA PHE A 898 6.80 45.61 27.76
C PHE A 898 7.43 44.93 26.54
N LEU A 899 6.59 44.27 25.75
CA LEU A 899 6.93 43.75 24.43
C LEU A 899 6.40 44.73 23.39
N ILE A 900 7.28 45.57 22.84
CA ILE A 900 6.86 46.67 21.96
C ILE A 900 6.46 46.16 20.57
N ASP A 901 7.07 45.07 20.10
CA ASP A 901 6.75 44.49 18.79
C ASP A 901 6.66 42.96 18.85
N PRO A 902 5.66 42.35 18.17
CA PRO A 902 5.52 40.91 18.15
C PRO A 902 6.55 40.27 17.23
N TRP A 903 6.99 39.06 17.59
CA TRP A 903 7.96 38.26 16.87
C TRP A 903 7.33 36.99 16.28
N TRP A 904 7.81 36.49 15.15
CA TRP A 904 7.21 35.31 14.51
C TRP A 904 7.27 34.02 15.35
N ASN A 905 8.26 33.91 16.23
CA ASN A 905 8.45 32.75 17.10
C ASN A 905 7.97 33.08 18.53
N PRO A 906 6.84 32.51 19.01
CA PRO A 906 6.32 32.77 20.35
C PRO A 906 7.28 32.30 21.47
N ALA A 907 8.12 31.30 21.21
CA ALA A 907 9.09 30.83 22.19
C ALA A 907 10.12 31.90 22.56
N ALA A 908 10.54 32.74 21.60
CA ALA A 908 11.49 33.81 21.87
C ALA A 908 10.91 34.89 22.79
N GLU A 909 9.61 35.19 22.64
CA GLU A 909 8.90 36.12 23.54
C GLU A 909 8.69 35.51 24.93
N ALA A 910 8.24 34.25 24.99
CA ALA A 910 8.09 33.53 26.25
C ALA A 910 9.42 33.47 27.02
N GLN A 911 10.50 33.18 26.30
CA GLN A 911 11.86 33.17 26.82
C GLN A 911 12.27 34.52 27.44
N ALA A 912 11.90 35.63 26.81
CA ALA A 912 12.17 36.99 27.31
C ALA A 912 11.33 37.32 28.55
N ILE A 913 10.03 37.00 28.54
CA ILE A 913 9.11 37.17 29.70
C ILE A 913 9.62 36.38 30.91
N ASP A 914 10.04 35.14 30.67
CA ASP A 914 10.54 34.21 31.69
C ASP A 914 11.84 34.67 32.37
N ARG A 915 12.46 35.78 31.92
CA ARG A 915 13.59 36.41 32.62
C ARG A 915 13.17 37.21 33.84
N ALA A 916 11.99 37.81 33.81
CA ALA A 916 11.36 38.44 34.97
C ALA A 916 10.54 37.44 35.79
N HIS A 917 9.83 36.52 35.12
CA HIS A 917 9.02 35.47 35.76
C HIS A 917 9.86 34.22 36.06
N ARG A 918 10.80 34.37 37.00
CA ARG A 918 11.75 33.31 37.39
C ARG A 918 11.70 33.07 38.90
N ILE A 919 12.13 31.89 39.31
CA ILE A 919 12.23 31.51 40.72
C ILE A 919 13.05 32.55 41.49
N GLY A 920 12.48 33.09 42.57
CA GLY A 920 13.01 34.23 43.32
C GLY A 920 12.23 35.53 43.09
N GLN A 921 11.33 35.55 42.11
CA GLN A 921 10.33 36.59 41.96
C GLN A 921 9.33 36.54 43.12
N LYS A 922 9.08 37.69 43.75
CA LYS A 922 8.14 37.82 44.88
C LYS A 922 6.83 38.50 44.48
N ASN A 923 6.83 39.25 43.38
CA ASN A 923 5.71 40.05 42.93
C ASN A 923 5.09 39.46 41.66
N GLN A 924 3.81 39.74 41.43
CA GLN A 924 3.12 39.42 40.18
C GLN A 924 3.83 40.12 39.01
N VAL A 925 4.03 39.41 37.90
CA VAL A 925 4.68 39.98 36.70
C VAL A 925 3.60 40.38 35.69
N MET A 926 3.51 41.68 35.39
CA MET A 926 2.60 42.23 34.40
C MET A 926 3.29 42.35 33.04
N VAL A 927 2.80 41.63 32.04
CA VAL A 927 3.33 41.64 30.68
C VAL A 927 2.38 42.40 29.76
N TYR A 928 2.87 43.40 29.07
CA TYR A 928 2.11 44.17 28.08
C TYR A 928 2.67 43.91 26.69
N LYS A 929 1.84 43.36 25.80
CA LYS A 929 2.15 43.19 24.37
C LYS A 929 1.51 44.33 23.59
N PHE A 930 2.32 45.25 23.07
CA PHE A 930 1.83 46.38 22.27
C PHE A 930 1.62 45.95 20.82
N ILE A 931 0.37 46.01 20.35
CA ILE A 931 -0.02 45.57 19.00
C ILE A 931 -0.73 46.72 18.29
N THR A 932 -0.21 47.14 17.14
CA THR A 932 -0.86 48.20 16.36
C THR A 932 -2.04 47.62 15.57
N LYS A 933 -3.24 48.19 15.75
CA LYS A 933 -4.47 47.76 15.07
C LYS A 933 -4.40 48.00 13.56
N ASN A 934 -5.11 47.16 12.79
CA ASN A 934 -5.19 47.19 11.34
C ASN A 934 -3.82 47.04 10.65
N THR A 935 -2.89 46.32 11.28
CA THR A 935 -1.55 46.09 10.74
C THR A 935 -1.19 44.61 10.66
N VAL A 936 -0.02 44.33 10.06
CA VAL A 936 0.57 42.99 10.03
C VAL A 936 0.83 42.41 11.42
N GLU A 937 0.89 43.23 12.47
CA GLU A 937 1.15 42.77 13.84
C GLU A 937 0.00 41.93 14.42
N GLU A 938 -1.25 42.27 14.13
CA GLU A 938 -2.42 41.47 14.55
C GLU A 938 -2.38 40.08 13.90
N LYS A 939 -2.02 40.02 12.61
CA LYS A 939 -1.86 38.76 11.89
C LYS A 939 -0.75 37.91 12.49
N ILE A 940 0.35 38.52 12.94
CA ILE A 940 1.42 37.80 13.64
C ILE A 940 0.90 37.23 14.98
N LEU A 941 0.10 38.00 15.73
CA LEU A 941 -0.49 37.53 16.97
C LEU A 941 -1.46 36.36 16.76
N ASP A 942 -2.34 36.44 15.76
CA ASP A 942 -3.28 35.37 15.41
C ASP A 942 -2.53 34.06 15.04
N LEU A 943 -1.41 34.20 14.32
CA LEU A 943 -0.53 33.09 13.98
C LEU A 943 0.17 32.49 15.21
N GLN A 944 0.60 33.32 16.16
CA GLN A 944 1.17 32.83 17.42
C GLN A 944 0.14 32.02 18.23
N GLN A 945 -1.10 32.53 18.34
CA GLN A 945 -2.17 31.86 19.08
C GLN A 945 -2.52 30.50 18.47
N SER A 946 -2.63 30.45 17.14
CA SER A 946 -2.85 29.20 16.40
C SER A 946 -1.74 28.17 16.66
N LYS A 947 -0.49 28.62 16.77
CA LYS A 947 0.66 27.75 17.08
C LYS A 947 0.69 27.27 18.54
N SER A 948 0.28 28.11 19.48
CA SER A 948 0.35 27.79 20.91
C SER A 948 -0.58 26.63 21.30
N HIS A 949 -1.74 26.48 20.64
CA HIS A 949 -2.67 25.37 20.88
C HIS A 949 -2.15 24.01 20.37
N LEU A 950 -1.25 24.00 19.38
CA LEU A 950 -0.67 22.77 18.84
C LEU A 950 0.53 22.27 19.68
N ALA A 951 1.16 23.15 20.47
CA ALA A 951 2.42 22.90 21.19
C ALA A 951 2.33 21.97 22.43
N GLU A 952 1.14 21.45 22.75
CA GLU A 952 0.93 20.51 23.86
C GLU A 952 1.43 19.08 23.54
N SER A 953 1.54 18.70 22.26
CA SER A 953 2.17 17.44 21.86
C SER A 953 3.69 17.57 21.72
N LEU A 954 4.44 16.53 22.11
CA LEU A 954 5.92 16.51 21.97
C LEU A 954 6.35 16.52 20.50
N ILE A 955 5.51 16.00 19.61
CA ILE A 955 5.71 16.02 18.16
C ILE A 955 4.51 16.74 17.57
N VAL A 956 4.70 18.02 17.29
CA VAL A 956 3.79 18.78 16.46
C VAL A 956 4.32 18.65 15.03
N ALA A 957 3.47 18.17 14.12
CA ALA A 957 3.73 18.35 12.70
C ALA A 957 3.68 19.86 12.44
N GLU A 958 4.86 20.51 12.47
CA GLU A 958 4.95 21.94 12.19
C GLU A 958 4.85 22.18 10.69
N ASP A 959 3.71 22.72 10.30
CA ASP A 959 3.56 23.38 9.03
C ASP A 959 4.30 24.72 9.07
N ASN A 960 5.46 24.75 8.42
CA ASN A 960 6.28 25.95 8.33
C ASN A 960 5.48 27.04 7.58
N PHE A 961 4.87 27.97 8.32
CA PHE A 961 3.93 29.00 7.81
C PHE A 961 4.38 29.66 6.49
N ILE A 962 5.67 29.99 6.37
CA ILE A 962 6.22 30.66 5.18
C ILE A 962 6.18 29.74 3.94
N LYS A 963 6.26 28.42 4.11
CA LYS A 963 6.16 27.46 2.99
C LYS A 963 4.72 27.27 2.50
N GLN A 964 3.72 27.51 3.35
CA GLN A 964 2.30 27.40 3.00
C GLN A 964 1.69 28.66 2.41
N LEU A 965 2.40 29.79 2.43
CA LEU A 965 1.91 31.05 1.86
C LEU A 965 1.73 30.93 0.34
N ASP A 966 0.52 30.57 -0.06
CA ASP A 966 0.05 30.65 -1.44
C ASP A 966 -0.41 32.08 -1.78
N LYS A 967 -0.83 32.30 -3.02
CA LYS A 967 -1.27 33.62 -3.50
C LYS A 967 -2.46 34.17 -2.67
N THR A 968 -3.31 33.28 -2.15
CA THR A 968 -4.49 33.61 -1.35
C THR A 968 -4.12 34.02 0.08
N ALA A 969 -3.23 33.27 0.72
CA ALA A 969 -2.74 33.55 2.06
C ALA A 969 -1.93 34.85 2.10
N VAL A 970 -1.14 35.13 1.06
CA VAL A 970 -0.45 36.43 0.91
C VAL A 970 -1.45 37.56 0.72
N HIS A 971 -2.54 37.34 -0.02
CA HIS A 971 -3.61 38.31 -0.13
C HIS A 971 -4.27 38.60 1.22
N GLN A 972 -4.58 37.57 2.02
CA GLN A 972 -5.18 37.73 3.36
C GLN A 972 -4.25 38.41 4.36
N LEU A 973 -2.94 38.23 4.22
CA LEU A 973 -1.96 38.85 5.10
C LEU A 973 -1.72 40.33 4.76
N LEU A 974 -1.93 40.70 3.49
CA LEU A 974 -1.80 42.06 2.96
C LEU A 974 -3.16 42.74 2.69
N SER A 975 -4.28 42.14 3.11
CA SER A 975 -5.63 42.72 2.99
C SER A 975 -5.88 43.78 4.06
#